data_AF-A0A2K9EMG0-F1
#
_entry.id   AF-A0A2K9EMG0-F1
#
_cell.length_a   1.000
_cell.length_b   1.000
_cell.length_c   1.000
_cell.angle_alpha   90.00
_cell.angle_beta   90.00
_cell.angle_gamma   90.00
#
_symmetry.space_group_name_H-M   'P 1'
#
loop_
_entity.id
_entity.type
_entity.pdbx_description
1 polymer ?
#
loop_
_entity_poly.entity_id
_entity_poly.type
_entity_poly.pdbx_seq_one_letter_code
_entity_poly.pdbx_strand_id
1 'polypeptide(L)'
;MVQRYVMSVDQGTTSTRCILFDAQGRLVSVVQREHKQYFPRPGWVEHDAVEIWRNLRRIVPRTLAEAGADAGQVVALGIANQRETTVLWDRHTGRPAARAVVWQDTRTDELAARLARDPRADRVRALCGLPLATYFSAPRIRWLLDSTPGLRERAERGDVLFGTMESWLIWNLTGGPAGGLHITDVTNASRTMLMNLRSLSWDDELLDFFGVPKAMLPEIRSSTQTYGTTTTVVPGIRIAAALGDQQAALFGQTCFAPGEAKCTYGTGSFLLLNTGETPAASRHGLLTTVGFKIGDEPAVYALEGSIAVTGSLVQWFRDGLRLIGSAPEIETLAQTVDDNGGCYIVPAFSGLFAPHWHSEARGVIAGLTSYITKGHLARAVLEATGWQTREVVDAMNADSGLALSGLRVDGGMTADNLLMQFVADVLDVPVVRPMMAETVSLGAAYAAGLAVGYWPDLEGLRRNWHRAAQWLPRMPESRRSAEYANWRHAVGLTFGWTRPAESPPPSGADVVDLVLADHRRVEHLLSALRSEEADRRAVLHELAGLLVAHVEAGRAAAHAGTGATAYALCPDDAGHGPAALARALLALLRMDEPAGPEFDTALDRLGTVAAGHIAAGERVHLNALRRGASAQERAALGRAYAVARGRLRASGCDSAARVAALAGESVP
;
A
#
# COMPACT_ATOMS: atom_id res chain seq x y z
N MET A 1 27.11 -14.88 38.63
CA MET A 1 27.37 -14.58 37.20
C MET A 1 27.12 -13.10 36.99
N VAL A 2 27.97 -12.40 36.24
CA VAL A 2 27.71 -11.00 35.87
C VAL A 2 26.49 -10.97 34.95
N GLN A 3 25.50 -10.13 35.26
CA GLN A 3 24.31 -9.98 34.45
C GLN A 3 24.69 -9.39 33.08
N ARG A 4 24.16 -10.00 32.01
CA ARG A 4 24.41 -9.62 30.62
C ARG A 4 23.12 -9.17 29.96
N TYR A 5 23.24 -8.31 28.96
CA TYR A 5 22.10 -7.67 28.30
C TYR A 5 22.27 -7.67 26.79
N VAL A 6 21.15 -7.61 26.07
CA VAL A 6 21.13 -7.25 24.66
C VAL A 6 20.53 -5.86 24.52
N MET A 7 21.19 -5.00 23.76
CA MET A 7 20.72 -3.66 23.47
C MET A 7 19.94 -3.65 22.15
N SER A 8 18.84 -2.91 22.09
CA SER A 8 18.21 -2.53 20.83
C SER A 8 18.23 -1.01 20.67
N VAL A 9 18.40 -0.57 19.43
CA VAL A 9 18.06 0.79 19.01
C VAL A 9 16.90 0.68 18.03
N ASP A 10 15.82 1.41 18.31
CA ASP A 10 14.65 1.52 17.44
C ASP A 10 14.54 2.97 16.96
N GLN A 11 14.90 3.17 15.70
CA GLN A 11 14.83 4.46 15.02
C GLN A 11 13.49 4.58 14.29
N GLY A 12 12.43 4.89 15.04
CA GLY A 12 11.09 5.12 14.47
C GLY A 12 10.92 6.47 13.78
N THR A 13 9.75 6.73 13.20
CA THR A 13 9.47 7.97 12.46
C THR A 13 9.38 9.21 13.33
N THR A 14 8.89 9.10 14.57
CA THR A 14 8.74 10.26 15.46
C THR A 14 9.85 10.35 16.53
N SER A 15 10.43 9.21 16.90
CA SER A 15 11.39 9.13 18.01
C SER A 15 12.43 8.05 17.79
N THR A 16 13.57 8.22 18.43
CA THR A 16 14.60 7.18 18.57
C THR A 16 14.56 6.63 20.00
N ARG A 17 14.53 5.31 20.15
CA ARG A 17 14.54 4.59 21.42
C ARG A 17 15.80 3.74 21.53
N CYS A 18 16.29 3.57 22.75
CA CYS A 18 17.31 2.60 23.09
C CYS A 18 16.84 1.81 24.31
N ILE A 19 16.90 0.49 24.24
CA ILE A 19 16.35 -0.42 25.24
C ILE A 19 17.37 -1.50 25.58
N LEU A 20 17.42 -1.92 26.85
CA LEU A 20 18.16 -3.09 27.28
C LEU A 20 17.20 -4.22 27.65
N PHE A 21 17.51 -5.42 27.18
CA PHE A 21 16.79 -6.65 27.50
C PHE A 21 17.67 -7.64 28.24
N ASP A 22 17.10 -8.34 29.22
CA ASP A 22 17.77 -9.44 29.93
C ASP A 22 17.64 -10.79 29.17
N ALA A 23 18.14 -11.87 29.79
CA ALA A 23 18.10 -13.22 29.20
C ALA A 23 16.69 -13.77 28.96
N GLN A 24 15.70 -13.26 29.70
CA GLN A 24 14.29 -13.64 29.57
C GLN A 24 13.55 -12.76 28.56
N GLY A 25 14.25 -11.82 27.90
CA GLY A 25 13.64 -10.85 26.98
C GLY A 25 12.81 -9.79 27.70
N ARG A 26 13.02 -9.57 29.01
CA ARG A 26 12.33 -8.52 29.76
C ARG A 26 13.04 -7.19 29.59
N LEU A 27 12.26 -6.10 29.54
CA LEU A 27 12.77 -4.74 29.46
C LEU A 27 13.41 -4.36 30.80
N VAL A 28 14.68 -3.95 30.75
CA VAL A 28 15.48 -3.54 31.92
C VAL A 28 15.54 -2.02 32.03
N SER A 29 15.81 -1.33 30.92
CA SER A 29 15.77 0.13 30.82
C SER A 29 15.34 0.55 29.43
N VAL A 30 14.74 1.75 29.32
CA VAL A 30 14.30 2.35 28.06
C VAL A 30 14.50 3.84 28.10
N VAL A 31 15.22 4.38 27.11
CA VAL A 31 15.38 5.82 26.92
C VAL A 31 14.91 6.18 25.52
N GLN A 32 14.01 7.15 25.44
CA GLN A 32 13.46 7.65 24.19
C GLN A 32 13.76 9.14 24.02
N ARG A 33 13.91 9.57 22.76
CA ARG A 33 13.92 10.98 22.39
C ARG A 33 13.26 11.22 21.04
N GLU A 34 12.33 12.17 21.02
CA GLU A 34 11.70 12.64 19.78
C GLU A 34 12.67 13.47 18.94
N HIS A 35 12.43 13.48 17.63
CA HIS A 35 13.12 14.35 16.68
C HIS A 35 12.11 15.13 15.85
N LYS A 36 12.54 16.29 15.34
CA LYS A 36 11.65 17.20 14.65
C LYS A 36 11.19 16.63 13.31
N GLN A 37 9.88 16.71 13.09
CA GLN A 37 9.24 16.46 11.79
C GLN A 37 9.28 17.76 10.98
N TYR A 38 9.84 17.73 9.77
CA TYR A 38 9.89 18.91 8.89
C TYR A 38 8.89 18.76 7.74
N PHE A 39 8.01 19.75 7.60
CA PHE A 39 7.00 19.83 6.54
C PHE A 39 7.24 21.09 5.70
N PRO A 40 8.25 21.14 4.83
CA PRO A 40 8.60 22.36 4.11
C PRO A 40 7.53 22.77 3.08
N ARG A 41 6.76 21.81 2.57
CA ARG A 41 5.66 21.99 1.61
C ARG A 41 4.59 20.91 1.85
N PRO A 42 3.34 21.10 1.38
CA PRO A 42 2.33 20.05 1.41
C PRO A 42 2.84 18.75 0.76
N GLY A 43 2.62 17.62 1.44
CA GLY A 43 3.09 16.30 1.00
C GLY A 43 4.59 16.03 1.22
N TRP A 44 5.37 17.03 1.62
CA TRP A 44 6.80 16.86 1.87
C TRP A 44 7.06 16.57 3.35
N VAL A 45 7.82 15.54 3.63
CA VAL A 45 8.17 15.08 4.97
C VAL A 45 9.67 14.80 5.03
N GLU A 46 10.37 15.52 5.90
CA GLU A 46 11.82 15.46 6.03
C GLU A 46 12.27 15.26 7.49
N HIS A 47 13.41 14.60 7.68
CA HIS A 47 14.11 14.52 8.96
C HIS A 47 15.54 15.05 8.87
N ASP A 48 16.04 15.61 9.98
CA ASP A 48 17.47 15.89 10.13
C ASP A 48 18.21 14.63 10.61
N ALA A 49 18.94 13.97 9.70
CA ALA A 49 19.73 12.78 10.02
C ALA A 49 20.82 13.04 11.08
N VAL A 50 21.32 14.28 11.19
CA VAL A 50 22.28 14.69 12.21
C VAL A 50 21.60 14.86 13.58
N GLU A 51 20.34 15.32 13.61
CA GLU A 51 19.54 15.33 14.84
C GLU A 51 19.30 13.91 15.35
N ILE A 52 18.90 12.98 14.48
CA ILE A 52 18.71 11.56 14.83
C ILE A 52 20.00 10.96 15.38
N TRP A 53 21.14 11.22 14.74
CA TRP A 53 22.45 10.79 15.23
C TRP A 53 22.78 11.39 16.60
N ARG A 54 22.55 12.70 16.79
CA ARG A 54 22.76 13.39 18.07
C ARG A 54 21.86 12.84 19.18
N ASN A 55 20.63 12.44 18.84
CA ASN A 55 19.73 11.80 19.79
C ASN A 55 20.28 10.43 20.21
N LEU A 56 20.73 9.60 19.26
CA LEU A 56 21.35 8.32 19.57
C LEU A 56 22.56 8.48 20.51
N ARG A 57 23.45 9.44 20.22
CA ARG A 57 24.61 9.80 21.06
C ARG A 57 24.27 10.12 22.52
N ARG A 58 23.05 10.58 22.78
CA ARG A 58 22.58 10.94 24.12
C ARG A 58 21.86 9.79 24.81
N ILE A 59 21.04 9.03 24.09
CA ILE A 59 20.19 8.00 24.70
C ILE A 59 20.95 6.71 25.00
N VAL A 60 21.95 6.32 24.19
CA VAL A 60 22.67 5.06 24.40
C VAL A 60 23.44 5.04 25.73
N PRO A 61 24.28 6.04 26.07
CA PRO A 61 24.95 6.07 27.38
C PRO A 61 23.96 6.17 28.54
N ARG A 62 22.86 6.91 28.35
CA ARG A 62 21.82 7.06 29.37
C ARG A 62 21.07 5.75 29.65
N THR A 63 20.83 4.93 28.62
CA THR A 63 20.16 3.63 28.75
C THR A 63 20.99 2.66 29.60
N LEU A 64 22.32 2.67 29.41
CA LEU A 64 23.27 1.93 30.25
C LEU A 64 23.26 2.44 31.69
N ALA A 65 23.33 3.76 31.88
CA ALA A 65 23.33 4.38 33.20
C ALA A 65 22.05 4.07 34.00
N GLU A 66 20.87 4.12 33.36
CA GLU A 66 19.58 3.80 34.01
C GLU A 66 19.48 2.32 34.39
N ALA A 67 20.17 1.42 33.69
CA ALA A 67 20.26 0.00 34.05
C ALA A 67 21.38 -0.31 35.06
N GLY A 68 22.23 0.67 35.42
CA GLY A 68 23.44 0.43 36.20
C GLY A 68 24.40 -0.56 35.51
N ALA A 69 24.45 -0.54 34.18
CA ALA A 69 25.20 -1.49 33.36
C ALA A 69 26.38 -0.83 32.63
N ASP A 70 27.47 -1.58 32.48
CA ASP A 70 28.61 -1.18 31.66
C ASP A 70 28.53 -1.74 30.23
N ALA A 71 29.28 -1.13 29.30
CA ALA A 71 29.35 -1.57 27.91
C ALA A 71 29.74 -3.06 27.76
N GLY A 72 30.64 -3.56 28.61
CA GLY A 72 31.06 -4.96 28.61
C GLY A 72 29.99 -5.96 29.04
N GLN A 73 28.87 -5.49 29.61
CA GLN A 73 27.70 -6.33 29.93
C GLN A 73 26.75 -6.43 28.72
N VAL A 74 26.88 -5.59 27.70
CA VAL A 74 26.08 -5.65 26.48
C VAL A 74 26.71 -6.64 25.52
N VAL A 75 26.07 -7.80 25.33
CA VAL A 75 26.64 -8.86 24.47
C VAL A 75 26.46 -8.56 22.99
N ALA A 76 25.42 -7.81 22.62
CA ALA A 76 25.11 -7.41 21.25
C ALA A 76 24.17 -6.21 21.19
N LEU A 77 24.19 -5.50 20.06
CA LEU A 77 23.29 -4.43 19.66
C LEU A 77 22.54 -4.85 18.39
N GLY A 78 21.21 -4.76 18.44
CA GLY A 78 20.33 -4.85 17.27
C GLY A 78 19.75 -3.49 16.91
N ILE A 79 19.59 -3.23 15.61
CA ILE A 79 19.03 -1.97 15.09
C ILE A 79 17.73 -2.26 14.35
N ALA A 80 16.65 -1.63 14.77
CA ALA A 80 15.42 -1.50 14.00
C ALA A 80 15.26 -0.05 13.53
N ASN A 81 14.63 0.15 12.38
CA ASN A 81 14.44 1.49 11.83
C ASN A 81 13.17 1.62 11.01
N GLN A 82 12.63 2.84 10.95
CA GLN A 82 11.68 3.21 9.91
C GLN A 82 12.28 2.89 8.53
N ARG A 83 11.53 2.15 7.74
CA ARG A 83 11.94 1.69 6.42
C ARG A 83 11.81 2.82 5.39
N GLU A 84 12.36 2.59 4.21
CA GLU A 84 12.32 3.44 3.01
C GLU A 84 12.96 4.85 3.10
N THR A 85 12.96 5.50 4.27
CA THR A 85 13.52 6.83 4.53
C THR A 85 14.95 6.90 4.02
N THR A 86 15.20 7.87 3.14
CA THR A 86 16.40 7.93 2.30
C THR A 86 17.36 9.00 2.79
N VAL A 87 18.60 8.60 3.09
CA VAL A 87 19.70 9.52 3.44
C VAL A 87 20.80 9.41 2.39
N LEU A 88 21.22 10.56 1.85
CA LEU A 88 22.43 10.68 1.02
C LEU A 88 23.45 11.52 1.78
N TRP A 89 24.69 11.05 1.90
CA TRP A 89 25.74 11.78 2.60
C TRP A 89 27.09 11.67 1.90
N ASP A 90 27.95 12.65 2.16
CA ASP A 90 29.31 12.68 1.67
C ASP A 90 30.17 11.63 2.41
N ARG A 91 30.82 10.75 1.64
CA ARG A 91 31.67 9.65 2.15
C ARG A 91 32.80 10.14 3.05
N HIS A 92 33.41 11.27 2.70
CA HIS A 92 34.67 11.74 3.27
C HIS A 92 34.46 12.64 4.49
N THR A 93 33.30 13.28 4.60
CA THR A 93 32.98 14.23 5.68
C THR A 93 31.85 13.76 6.57
N GLY A 94 31.03 12.79 6.13
CA GLY A 94 29.85 12.33 6.84
C GLY A 94 28.71 13.33 6.88
N ARG A 95 28.78 14.40 6.07
CA ARG A 95 27.73 15.41 6.03
C ARG A 95 26.61 14.97 5.10
N PRO A 96 25.35 14.94 5.55
CA PRO A 96 24.21 14.71 4.66
C PRO A 96 24.17 15.75 3.54
N ALA A 97 23.88 15.31 2.32
CA ALA A 97 23.73 16.18 1.15
C ALA A 97 22.46 17.04 1.23
N ALA A 98 21.44 16.52 1.90
CA ALA A 98 20.18 17.20 2.23
C ALA A 98 19.60 16.58 3.50
N ARG A 99 18.42 17.06 3.95
CA ARG A 99 17.62 16.33 4.94
C ARG A 99 17.22 14.97 4.39
N ALA A 100 17.02 14.01 5.29
CA ALA A 100 16.49 12.71 4.93
C ALA A 100 15.07 12.85 4.41
N VAL A 101 14.75 12.22 3.28
CA VAL A 101 13.39 12.22 2.71
C VAL A 101 12.64 11.02 3.27
N VAL A 102 11.57 11.27 4.01
CA VAL A 102 10.87 10.28 4.84
C VAL A 102 9.94 9.42 3.98
N TRP A 103 9.63 8.21 4.44
CA TRP A 103 8.75 7.27 3.75
C TRP A 103 7.33 7.81 3.45
N GLN A 104 6.84 8.77 4.23
CA GLN A 104 5.54 9.43 4.03
C GLN A 104 5.55 10.49 2.92
N ASP A 105 6.73 10.87 2.45
CA ASP A 105 6.90 11.97 1.51
C ASP A 105 6.36 11.61 0.12
N THR A 106 5.54 12.49 -0.45
CA THR A 106 4.89 12.32 -1.75
C THR A 106 5.51 13.18 -2.86
N ARG A 107 6.67 13.82 -2.64
CA ARG A 107 7.28 14.73 -3.63
C ARG A 107 7.65 14.06 -4.96
N THR A 108 7.76 12.74 -4.95
CA THR A 108 8.13 11.92 -6.10
C THR A 108 6.93 11.44 -6.90
N ASP A 109 5.71 11.94 -6.64
CA ASP A 109 4.48 11.48 -7.30
C ASP A 109 4.53 11.63 -8.82
N GLU A 110 4.87 12.83 -9.32
CA GLU A 110 5.06 13.05 -10.76
C GLU A 110 6.17 12.17 -11.35
N LEU A 111 7.24 11.91 -10.59
CA LEU A 111 8.34 11.04 -11.03
C LEU A 111 7.86 9.59 -11.12
N ALA A 112 7.13 9.09 -10.12
CA ALA A 112 6.54 7.75 -10.13
C ALA A 112 5.56 7.59 -11.29
N ALA A 113 4.70 8.59 -11.55
CA ALA A 113 3.78 8.60 -12.69
C ALA A 113 4.50 8.60 -14.04
N ARG A 114 5.65 9.29 -14.17
CA ARG A 114 6.49 9.22 -15.37
C ARG A 114 7.15 7.86 -15.53
N LEU A 115 7.72 7.31 -14.46
CA LEU A 115 8.36 5.99 -14.46
C LEU A 115 7.37 4.87 -14.80
N ALA A 116 6.11 5.01 -14.37
CA ALA A 116 5.05 4.06 -14.69
C ALA A 116 4.68 4.02 -16.20
N ARG A 117 5.09 5.01 -16.99
CA ARG A 117 4.89 5.04 -18.45
C ARG A 117 6.06 4.44 -19.23
N ASP A 118 7.18 4.13 -18.57
CA ASP A 118 8.31 3.44 -19.21
C ASP A 118 7.89 1.98 -19.52
N PRO A 119 8.15 1.45 -20.73
CA PRO A 119 7.82 0.07 -21.09
C PRO A 119 8.42 -1.00 -20.17
N ARG A 120 9.46 -0.66 -19.41
CA ARG A 120 10.11 -1.54 -18.43
C ARG A 120 9.43 -1.52 -17.05
N ALA A 121 8.42 -0.69 -16.81
CA ALA A 121 7.77 -0.54 -15.51
C ALA A 121 7.28 -1.87 -14.92
N ASP A 122 6.72 -2.76 -15.76
CA ASP A 122 6.23 -4.07 -15.32
C ASP A 122 7.35 -5.00 -14.77
N ARG A 123 8.59 -4.80 -15.23
CA ARG A 123 9.76 -5.56 -14.75
C ARG A 123 10.10 -5.23 -13.31
N VAL A 124 9.87 -3.98 -12.89
CA VAL A 124 10.25 -3.50 -11.55
C VAL A 124 9.60 -4.37 -10.47
N ARG A 125 8.27 -4.53 -10.52
CA ARG A 125 7.55 -5.37 -9.54
C ARG A 125 7.96 -6.84 -9.63
N ALA A 126 8.25 -7.36 -10.82
CA ALA A 126 8.68 -8.74 -10.99
C ALA A 126 10.06 -9.03 -10.35
N LEU A 127 10.94 -8.03 -10.30
CA LEU A 127 12.28 -8.15 -9.73
C LEU A 127 12.32 -7.86 -8.23
N CYS A 128 11.67 -6.79 -7.77
CA CYS A 128 11.77 -6.32 -6.38
C CYS A 128 10.51 -6.55 -5.54
N GLY A 129 9.39 -7.01 -6.12
CA GLY A 129 8.15 -7.29 -5.41
C GLY A 129 7.29 -6.05 -5.07
N LEU A 130 7.73 -4.86 -5.47
CA LEU A 130 7.12 -3.58 -5.09
C LEU A 130 6.51 -2.84 -6.29
N PRO A 131 5.35 -2.17 -6.12
CA PRO A 131 4.79 -1.31 -7.15
C PRO A 131 5.58 0.01 -7.26
N LEU A 132 5.48 0.69 -8.41
CA LEU A 132 5.96 2.05 -8.56
C LEU A 132 5.08 3.00 -7.73
N ALA A 133 5.63 3.51 -6.63
CA ALA A 133 4.96 4.40 -5.71
C ALA A 133 5.95 5.39 -5.10
N THR A 134 5.43 6.49 -4.55
CA THR A 134 6.22 7.46 -3.79
C THR A 134 6.84 6.89 -2.53
N TYR A 135 6.31 5.76 -2.04
CA TYR A 135 6.62 5.15 -0.75
C TYR A 135 8.07 4.65 -0.62
N PHE A 136 8.72 4.21 -1.71
CA PHE A 136 10.01 3.52 -1.65
C PHE A 136 11.23 4.42 -1.94
N SER A 137 12.44 3.91 -1.66
CA SER A 137 13.67 4.73 -1.70
C SER A 137 14.12 5.15 -3.11
N ALA A 138 14.03 4.27 -4.12
CA ALA A 138 14.63 4.54 -5.44
C ALA A 138 14.13 5.85 -6.11
N PRO A 139 12.82 6.15 -6.16
CA PRO A 139 12.36 7.44 -6.68
C PRO A 139 12.92 8.64 -5.90
N ARG A 140 13.14 8.51 -4.59
CA ARG A 140 13.71 9.59 -3.76
C ARG A 140 15.19 9.80 -4.01
N ILE A 141 15.95 8.71 -4.16
CA ILE A 141 17.36 8.78 -4.55
C ILE A 141 17.44 9.50 -5.90
N ARG A 142 16.66 9.06 -6.88
CA ARG A 142 16.62 9.68 -8.21
C ARG A 142 16.28 11.17 -8.14
N TRP A 143 15.25 11.52 -7.38
CA TRP A 143 14.84 12.91 -7.20
C TRP A 143 15.95 13.76 -6.57
N LEU A 144 16.64 13.27 -5.54
CA LEU A 144 17.74 13.98 -4.89
C LEU A 144 18.92 14.20 -5.84
N LEU A 145 19.29 13.17 -6.62
CA LEU A 145 20.36 13.26 -7.62
C LEU A 145 20.04 14.26 -8.72
N ASP A 146 18.78 14.35 -9.13
CA ASP A 146 18.35 15.24 -10.22
C ASP A 146 18.13 16.69 -9.74
N SER A 147 17.69 16.87 -8.48
CA SER A 147 17.34 18.19 -7.93
C SER A 147 18.51 18.88 -7.22
N THR A 148 19.59 18.16 -6.89
CA THR A 148 20.75 18.71 -6.17
C THR A 148 21.92 18.91 -7.14
N PRO A 149 22.30 20.16 -7.46
CA PRO A 149 23.38 20.44 -8.41
C PRO A 149 24.70 19.74 -8.03
N GLY A 150 25.31 19.04 -8.99
CA GLY A 150 26.60 18.36 -8.81
C GLY A 150 26.53 17.06 -8.00
N LEU A 151 25.37 16.66 -7.48
CA LEU A 151 25.26 15.47 -6.62
C LEU A 151 25.39 14.17 -7.43
N ARG A 152 24.85 14.13 -8.64
CA ARG A 152 24.92 12.97 -9.54
C ARG A 152 26.35 12.61 -9.90
N GLU A 153 27.13 13.57 -10.38
CA GLU A 153 28.52 13.37 -10.79
C GLU A 153 29.37 12.93 -9.60
N ARG A 154 29.07 13.43 -8.39
CA ARG A 154 29.74 12.98 -7.16
C ARG A 154 29.34 11.55 -6.77
N ALA A 155 28.07 11.19 -6.91
CA ALA A 155 27.60 9.83 -6.62
C ALA A 155 28.19 8.81 -7.60
N GLU A 156 28.32 9.16 -8.88
CA GLU A 156 28.98 8.33 -9.90
C GLU A 156 30.47 8.09 -9.61
N ARG A 157 31.16 9.06 -9.02
CA ARG A 157 32.55 8.89 -8.53
C ARG A 157 32.65 8.14 -7.20
N GLY A 158 31.52 7.81 -6.55
CA GLY A 158 31.51 7.18 -5.23
C GLY A 158 31.85 8.12 -4.08
N ASP A 159 31.72 9.45 -4.25
CA ASP A 159 31.92 10.44 -3.19
C ASP A 159 30.67 10.61 -2.30
N VAL A 160 29.53 10.06 -2.73
CA VAL A 160 28.24 10.09 -2.03
C VAL A 160 27.85 8.67 -1.69
N LEU A 161 27.39 8.45 -0.46
CA LEU A 161 26.80 7.21 0.00
C LEU A 161 25.28 7.37 0.13
N PHE A 162 24.56 6.30 -0.18
CA PHE A 162 23.15 6.10 0.14
C PHE A 162 23.00 5.14 1.31
N GLY A 163 21.94 5.33 2.07
CA GLY A 163 21.45 4.33 3.00
C GLY A 163 20.05 4.65 3.49
N THR A 164 19.35 3.62 3.91
CA THR A 164 18.25 3.74 4.85
C THR A 164 18.81 4.04 6.25
N MET A 165 17.92 4.22 7.22
CA MET A 165 18.30 4.77 8.53
C MET A 165 19.25 3.85 9.31
N GLU A 166 19.13 2.53 9.22
CA GLU A 166 20.10 1.60 9.81
C GLU A 166 21.48 1.71 9.20
N SER A 167 21.61 1.86 7.87
CA SER A 167 22.91 2.07 7.21
C SER A 167 23.58 3.34 7.72
N TRP A 168 22.80 4.43 7.85
CA TRP A 168 23.29 5.68 8.43
C TRP A 168 23.77 5.49 9.87
N LEU A 169 23.01 4.78 10.70
CA LEU A 169 23.36 4.55 12.10
C LEU A 169 24.59 3.63 12.24
N ILE A 170 24.65 2.52 11.50
CA ILE A 170 25.77 1.58 11.51
C ILE A 170 27.04 2.29 11.07
N TRP A 171 26.98 3.05 9.98
CA TRP A 171 28.13 3.79 9.45
C TRP A 171 28.70 4.76 10.49
N ASN A 172 27.84 5.54 11.17
CA ASN A 172 28.28 6.46 12.23
C ASN A 172 28.80 5.75 13.48
N LEU A 173 28.13 4.67 13.91
CA LEU A 173 28.52 3.88 15.09
C LEU A 173 29.87 3.21 14.93
N THR A 174 30.25 2.85 13.71
CA THR A 174 31.47 2.10 13.39
C THR A 174 32.65 2.97 12.95
N GLY A 175 32.47 4.30 12.86
CA GLY A 175 33.58 5.24 12.69
C GLY A 175 33.32 6.38 11.70
N GLY A 176 32.21 6.33 10.97
CA GLY A 176 31.83 7.36 10.01
C GLY A 176 32.92 7.58 8.96
N PRO A 177 33.41 8.81 8.75
CA PRO A 177 34.49 9.07 7.80
C PRO A 177 35.79 8.32 8.10
N ALA A 178 35.99 7.87 9.34
CA ALA A 178 37.18 7.15 9.78
C ALA A 178 37.08 5.63 9.57
N GLY A 179 36.38 5.18 8.51
CA GLY A 179 36.24 3.76 8.17
C GLY A 179 34.94 3.11 8.64
N GLY A 180 33.86 3.87 8.76
CA GLY A 180 32.53 3.35 9.07
C GLY A 180 32.05 2.32 8.05
N LEU A 181 31.44 1.25 8.54
CA LEU A 181 30.85 0.19 7.73
C LEU A 181 29.64 0.71 6.95
N HIS A 182 29.71 0.64 5.62
CA HIS A 182 28.62 1.03 4.73
C HIS A 182 27.85 -0.21 4.28
N ILE A 183 26.91 -0.62 5.13
CA ILE A 183 26.14 -1.87 4.97
C ILE A 183 24.64 -1.64 5.21
N THR A 184 23.80 -2.52 4.68
CA THR A 184 22.36 -2.62 4.92
C THR A 184 21.99 -4.09 5.10
N ASP A 185 20.87 -4.39 5.72
CA ASP A 185 20.35 -5.76 5.75
C ASP A 185 19.38 -6.05 4.60
N VAL A 186 19.16 -7.33 4.30
CA VAL A 186 18.25 -7.75 3.22
C VAL A 186 16.81 -7.25 3.40
N THR A 187 16.33 -7.03 4.63
CA THR A 187 14.97 -6.52 4.85
C THR A 187 14.87 -5.07 4.42
N ASN A 188 15.76 -4.18 4.88
CA ASN A 188 15.80 -2.79 4.45
C ASN A 188 16.13 -2.65 2.95
N ALA A 189 17.09 -3.42 2.44
CA ALA A 189 17.42 -3.42 1.01
C ALA A 189 16.22 -3.79 0.13
N SER A 190 15.40 -4.76 0.56
CA SER A 190 14.17 -5.14 -0.16
C SER A 190 13.14 -4.02 -0.29
N ARG A 191 13.26 -2.95 0.50
CA ARG A 191 12.34 -1.79 0.51
C ARG A 191 12.77 -0.65 -0.40
N THR A 192 13.93 -0.79 -1.03
CA THR A 192 14.52 0.30 -1.82
C THR A 192 13.98 0.36 -3.25
N MET A 193 13.39 -0.72 -3.76
CA MET A 193 13.16 -1.01 -5.18
C MET A 193 14.43 -1.21 -6.03
N LEU A 194 15.60 -1.40 -5.41
CA LEU A 194 16.87 -1.60 -6.12
C LEU A 194 17.44 -3.01 -5.95
N MET A 195 16.89 -3.80 -5.04
CA MET A 195 17.32 -5.18 -4.77
C MET A 195 16.42 -6.17 -5.52
N ASN A 196 17.03 -7.15 -6.18
CA ASN A 196 16.32 -8.31 -6.71
C ASN A 196 15.98 -9.28 -5.58
N LEU A 197 14.71 -9.62 -5.42
CA LEU A 197 14.25 -10.48 -4.33
C LEU A 197 14.77 -11.92 -4.44
N ARG A 198 15.17 -12.39 -5.62
CA ARG A 198 15.66 -13.77 -5.78
C ARG A 198 17.16 -13.89 -5.51
N SER A 199 17.96 -12.95 -6.02
CA SER A 199 19.41 -12.97 -5.81
C SER A 199 19.84 -12.31 -4.51
N LEU A 200 18.96 -11.49 -3.89
CA LEU A 200 19.26 -10.68 -2.71
C LEU A 200 20.45 -9.73 -2.90
N SER A 201 20.64 -9.27 -4.15
CA SER A 201 21.69 -8.35 -4.55
C SER A 201 21.09 -7.10 -5.19
N TRP A 202 21.84 -6.01 -5.23
CA TRP A 202 21.51 -4.88 -6.09
C TRP A 202 21.42 -5.35 -7.54
N ASP A 203 20.35 -4.95 -8.21
CA ASP A 203 20.00 -5.42 -9.55
C ASP A 203 20.34 -4.35 -10.60
N ASP A 204 21.18 -4.69 -11.57
CA ASP A 204 21.66 -3.69 -12.53
C ASP A 204 20.54 -3.15 -13.44
N GLU A 205 19.47 -3.92 -13.69
CA GLU A 205 18.31 -3.46 -14.47
C GLU A 205 17.49 -2.44 -13.67
N LEU A 206 17.27 -2.70 -12.37
CA LEU A 206 16.62 -1.73 -11.47
C LEU A 206 17.46 -0.46 -11.33
N LEU A 207 18.78 -0.59 -11.16
CA LEU A 207 19.68 0.55 -11.04
C LEU A 207 19.69 1.44 -12.29
N ASP A 208 19.71 0.83 -13.48
CA ASP A 208 19.58 1.55 -14.75
C ASP A 208 18.22 2.25 -14.86
N PHE A 209 17.12 1.53 -14.57
CA PHE A 209 15.76 2.05 -14.64
C PHE A 209 15.57 3.32 -13.79
N PHE A 210 16.07 3.32 -12.56
CA PHE A 210 16.00 4.49 -11.68
C PHE A 210 17.17 5.47 -11.88
N GLY A 211 18.17 5.10 -12.69
CA GLY A 211 19.43 5.85 -12.86
C GLY A 211 20.15 6.13 -11.55
N VAL A 212 20.34 5.09 -10.74
CA VAL A 212 21.03 5.12 -9.44
C VAL A 212 22.44 4.52 -9.59
N PRO A 213 23.51 5.28 -9.33
CA PRO A 213 24.88 4.76 -9.42
C PRO A 213 25.16 3.66 -8.40
N LYS A 214 25.61 2.48 -8.84
CA LYS A 214 25.94 1.34 -7.94
C LYS A 214 26.98 1.70 -6.86
N ALA A 215 27.92 2.60 -7.18
CA ALA A 215 29.03 3.00 -6.31
C ALA A 215 28.60 3.67 -4.99
N MET A 216 27.36 4.18 -4.91
CA MET A 216 26.83 4.81 -3.70
C MET A 216 26.10 3.84 -2.78
N LEU A 217 25.86 2.59 -3.19
CA LEU A 217 25.00 1.65 -2.46
C LEU A 217 25.77 0.89 -1.36
N PRO A 218 25.14 0.62 -0.22
CA PRO A 218 25.75 -0.18 0.84
C PRO A 218 25.87 -1.66 0.44
N GLU A 219 26.77 -2.40 1.07
CA GLU A 219 26.80 -3.86 0.94
C GLU A 219 25.55 -4.47 1.61
N ILE A 220 24.84 -5.36 0.91
CA ILE A 220 23.67 -6.07 1.47
C ILE A 220 24.15 -7.28 2.28
N ARG A 221 23.66 -7.40 3.51
CA ARG A 221 24.03 -8.46 4.46
C ARG A 221 22.81 -9.14 5.06
N SER A 222 23.04 -10.28 5.71
CA SER A 222 22.01 -10.98 6.49
C SER A 222 21.45 -10.07 7.61
N SER A 223 20.19 -10.22 7.96
CA SER A 223 19.53 -9.47 9.04
C SER A 223 20.05 -9.83 10.42
N THR A 224 20.52 -11.07 10.57
CA THR A 224 21.03 -11.63 11.83
C THR A 224 22.44 -12.19 11.61
N GLN A 225 23.46 -11.36 11.83
CA GLN A 225 24.88 -11.74 11.82
C GLN A 225 25.73 -10.63 12.46
N THR A 226 26.92 -10.97 12.95
CA THR A 226 27.86 -9.95 13.46
C THR A 226 28.38 -9.07 12.31
N TYR A 227 28.12 -7.77 12.35
CA TYR A 227 28.57 -6.82 11.35
C TYR A 227 29.92 -6.18 11.68
N GLY A 228 30.08 -5.78 12.94
CA GLY A 228 31.21 -4.98 13.41
C GLY A 228 31.02 -4.58 14.87
N THR A 229 31.89 -3.70 15.36
CA THR A 229 31.85 -3.21 16.74
C THR A 229 31.75 -1.70 16.74
N THR A 230 30.99 -1.14 17.68
CA THR A 230 30.91 0.31 17.86
C THR A 230 32.28 0.88 18.21
N THR A 231 32.65 1.96 17.53
CA THR A 231 33.87 2.76 17.80
C THR A 231 33.52 4.13 18.37
N THR A 232 32.26 4.56 18.22
CA THR A 232 31.74 5.83 18.73
C THR A 232 30.54 5.61 19.67
N VAL A 233 30.11 6.68 20.35
CA VAL A 233 29.05 6.70 21.38
C VAL A 233 29.40 5.92 22.64
N VAL A 234 29.46 4.59 22.53
CA VAL A 234 29.93 3.66 23.56
C VAL A 234 30.75 2.59 22.81
N PRO A 235 32.10 2.67 22.82
CA PRO A 235 32.94 1.73 22.10
C PRO A 235 32.85 0.29 22.66
N GLY A 236 33.04 -0.70 21.79
CA GLY A 236 33.18 -2.11 22.20
C GLY A 236 31.90 -2.95 22.16
N ILE A 237 30.76 -2.38 21.75
CA ILE A 237 29.49 -3.12 21.63
C ILE A 237 29.40 -3.73 20.23
N ARG A 238 29.16 -5.03 20.14
CA ARG A 238 29.00 -5.74 18.86
C ARG A 238 27.67 -5.41 18.22
N ILE A 239 27.67 -4.93 16.99
CA ILE A 239 26.45 -4.75 16.18
C ILE A 239 26.20 -6.07 15.46
N ALA A 240 25.07 -6.72 15.76
CA ALA A 240 24.82 -8.10 15.33
C ALA A 240 23.45 -8.35 14.66
N ALA A 241 22.64 -7.30 14.51
CA ALA A 241 21.45 -7.36 13.69
C ALA A 241 21.01 -5.98 13.21
N ALA A 242 20.37 -5.96 12.05
CA ALA A 242 19.63 -4.83 11.53
C ALA A 242 18.39 -5.34 10.81
N LEU A 243 17.23 -4.72 11.06
CA LEU A 243 15.96 -5.07 10.43
C LEU A 243 15.13 -3.81 10.19
N GLY A 244 14.36 -3.79 9.11
CA GLY A 244 13.25 -2.85 8.99
C GLY A 244 12.25 -3.05 10.13
N ASP A 245 11.69 -1.98 10.68
CA ASP A 245 10.83 -2.00 11.87
C ASP A 245 9.71 -3.06 11.83
N GLN A 246 9.00 -3.17 10.72
CA GLN A 246 7.91 -4.14 10.58
C GLN A 246 8.40 -5.59 10.53
N GLN A 247 9.55 -5.83 9.91
CA GLN A 247 10.24 -7.12 9.92
C GLN A 247 10.82 -7.45 11.30
N ALA A 248 11.33 -6.44 12.02
CA ALA A 248 11.73 -6.59 13.41
C ALA A 248 10.52 -6.97 14.28
N ALA A 249 9.34 -6.35 14.09
CA ALA A 249 8.11 -6.77 14.77
C ALA A 249 7.70 -8.20 14.41
N LEU A 250 7.81 -8.61 13.14
CA LEU A 250 7.56 -10.02 12.74
C LEU A 250 8.49 -10.99 13.47
N PHE A 251 9.77 -10.65 13.59
CA PHE A 251 10.78 -11.43 14.30
C PHE A 251 10.53 -11.44 15.82
N GLY A 252 10.21 -10.30 16.42
CA GLY A 252 9.94 -10.15 17.85
C GLY A 252 8.63 -10.80 18.29
N GLN A 253 7.66 -10.90 17.38
CA GLN A 253 6.46 -11.71 17.55
C GLN A 253 6.74 -13.21 17.38
N THR A 254 7.95 -13.62 17.04
CA THR A 254 8.38 -15.03 16.82
C THR A 254 7.67 -15.74 15.67
N CYS A 255 7.27 -14.98 14.63
CA CYS A 255 6.59 -15.49 13.43
C CYS A 255 7.60 -16.13 12.47
N PHE A 256 8.20 -17.25 12.88
CA PHE A 256 9.28 -17.92 12.17
C PHE A 256 8.81 -18.97 11.16
N ALA A 257 7.57 -19.45 11.28
CA ALA A 257 7.01 -20.47 10.39
C ALA A 257 6.07 -19.87 9.33
N PRO A 258 5.98 -20.48 8.12
CA PRO A 258 5.01 -20.08 7.11
C PRO A 258 3.58 -20.10 7.67
N GLY A 259 2.79 -19.08 7.35
CA GLY A 259 1.42 -18.94 7.86
C GLY A 259 1.32 -18.16 9.18
N GLU A 260 2.43 -17.95 9.89
CA GLU A 260 2.45 -17.07 11.06
C GLU A 260 2.47 -15.60 10.61
N ALA A 261 1.55 -14.80 11.15
CA ALA A 261 1.42 -13.39 10.82
C ALA A 261 1.35 -12.51 12.05
N LYS A 262 1.66 -11.23 11.84
CA LYS A 262 1.42 -10.18 12.81
C LYS A 262 0.74 -8.96 12.20
N CYS A 263 0.03 -8.20 13.03
CA CYS A 263 -0.43 -6.84 12.74
C CYS A 263 0.10 -5.85 13.77
N THR A 264 0.71 -4.76 13.30
CA THR A 264 0.99 -3.60 14.14
C THR A 264 -0.11 -2.57 13.94
N TYR A 265 -0.92 -2.30 14.97
CA TYR A 265 -2.00 -1.31 14.94
C TYR A 265 -1.55 0.04 15.54
N GLY A 266 -1.20 0.98 14.67
CA GLY A 266 -0.80 2.35 15.01
C GLY A 266 -1.65 3.39 14.28
N THR A 267 -1.03 4.49 13.82
CA THR A 267 -1.71 5.49 12.96
C THR A 267 -2.32 4.82 11.73
N GLY A 268 -1.50 4.03 11.02
CA GLY A 268 -1.92 3.00 10.07
C GLY A 268 -1.70 1.60 10.67
N SER A 269 -2.05 0.57 9.91
CA SER A 269 -1.80 -0.82 10.32
C SER A 269 -0.98 -1.57 9.29
N PHE A 270 -0.01 -2.36 9.76
CA PHE A 270 0.92 -3.09 8.91
C PHE A 270 0.87 -4.58 9.23
N LEU A 271 0.29 -5.32 8.28
CA LEU A 271 0.14 -6.76 8.36
C LEU A 271 1.30 -7.43 7.63
N LEU A 272 1.98 -8.36 8.29
CA LEU A 272 3.04 -9.17 7.67
C LEU A 272 2.74 -10.65 7.91
N LEU A 273 2.74 -11.44 6.83
CA LEU A 273 2.59 -12.89 6.82
C LEU A 273 3.89 -13.54 6.36
N ASN A 274 4.47 -14.42 7.17
CA ASN A 274 5.62 -15.23 6.78
C ASN A 274 5.21 -16.25 5.69
N THR A 275 5.93 -16.26 4.56
CA THR A 275 5.67 -17.16 3.43
C THR A 275 6.76 -18.21 3.23
N GLY A 276 7.67 -18.36 4.19
CA GLY A 276 8.80 -19.28 4.12
C GLY A 276 9.88 -18.83 3.15
N GLU A 277 10.60 -19.79 2.57
CA GLU A 277 11.80 -19.54 1.76
C GLU A 277 11.50 -19.16 0.29
N THR A 278 10.22 -19.10 -0.09
CA THR A 278 9.80 -18.74 -1.44
C THR A 278 9.04 -17.41 -1.43
N PRO A 279 9.44 -16.42 -2.28
CA PRO A 279 8.70 -15.17 -2.40
C PRO A 279 7.32 -15.43 -3.04
N ALA A 280 6.25 -15.12 -2.31
CA ALA A 280 4.90 -15.16 -2.84
C ALA A 280 4.61 -13.90 -3.66
N ALA A 281 4.41 -14.03 -4.97
CA ALA A 281 4.09 -12.91 -5.84
C ALA A 281 2.64 -12.47 -5.65
N SER A 282 2.42 -11.20 -5.31
CA SER A 282 1.07 -10.70 -5.12
C SER A 282 0.34 -10.39 -6.42
N ARG A 283 -0.90 -10.87 -6.53
CA ARG A 283 -1.90 -10.51 -7.55
C ARG A 283 -3.06 -9.70 -6.96
N HIS A 284 -3.14 -9.59 -5.64
CA HIS A 284 -4.22 -8.93 -4.90
C HIS A 284 -3.76 -7.63 -4.18
N GLY A 285 -2.80 -6.91 -4.77
CA GLY A 285 -2.40 -5.59 -4.27
C GLY A 285 -1.55 -5.60 -3.00
N LEU A 286 -0.85 -6.69 -2.68
CA LEU A 286 0.11 -6.77 -1.58
C LEU A 286 1.54 -6.54 -2.06
N LEU A 287 2.43 -6.33 -1.10
CA LEU A 287 3.87 -6.24 -1.30
C LEU A 287 4.53 -7.59 -1.04
N THR A 288 5.40 -8.04 -1.93
CA THR A 288 6.30 -9.16 -1.67
C THR A 288 7.61 -8.61 -1.13
N THR A 289 8.09 -9.10 0.01
CA THR A 289 9.28 -8.56 0.66
C THR A 289 10.09 -9.65 1.37
N VAL A 290 11.32 -9.33 1.79
CA VAL A 290 12.08 -10.21 2.68
C VAL A 290 11.58 -10.01 4.11
N GLY A 291 11.27 -11.11 4.80
CA GLY A 291 10.92 -11.13 6.21
C GLY A 291 12.16 -11.05 7.10
N PHE A 292 13.15 -11.92 6.88
CA PHE A 292 14.47 -11.87 7.52
C PHE A 292 15.44 -12.88 6.86
N LYS A 293 16.73 -12.75 7.15
CA LYS A 293 17.75 -13.77 6.87
C LYS A 293 18.65 -13.97 8.09
N ILE A 294 19.04 -15.21 8.37
CA ILE A 294 19.88 -15.59 9.52
C ILE A 294 21.20 -16.16 9.00
N GLY A 295 22.31 -15.45 9.20
CA GLY A 295 23.61 -15.82 8.65
C GLY A 295 23.52 -16.27 7.19
N ASP A 296 24.00 -17.48 6.92
CA ASP A 296 24.02 -18.11 5.60
C ASP A 296 22.75 -18.90 5.25
N GLU A 297 21.79 -19.04 6.17
CA GLU A 297 20.53 -19.77 5.94
C GLU A 297 19.68 -19.12 4.82
N PRO A 298 18.81 -19.88 4.13
CA PRO A 298 17.88 -19.31 3.16
C PRO A 298 17.11 -18.10 3.70
N ALA A 299 16.86 -17.10 2.86
CA ALA A 299 16.04 -15.97 3.27
C ALA A 299 14.59 -16.40 3.44
N VAL A 300 13.95 -15.87 4.48
CA VAL A 300 12.51 -16.01 4.71
C VAL A 300 11.82 -14.77 4.15
N TYR A 301 10.76 -14.97 3.38
CA TYR A 301 9.97 -13.93 2.74
C TYR A 301 8.67 -13.66 3.49
N ALA A 302 8.07 -12.52 3.18
CA ALA A 302 6.78 -12.14 3.70
C ALA A 302 5.90 -11.48 2.62
N LEU A 303 4.60 -11.62 2.79
CA LEU A 303 3.63 -10.70 2.21
C LEU A 303 3.34 -9.59 3.21
N GLU A 304 3.28 -8.36 2.71
CA GLU A 304 2.94 -7.19 3.51
C GLU A 304 1.72 -6.48 2.92
N GLY A 305 0.78 -6.16 3.80
CA GLY A 305 -0.37 -5.32 3.50
C GLY A 305 -0.42 -4.12 4.44
N SER A 306 -0.56 -2.93 3.85
CA SER A 306 -0.54 -1.67 4.56
C SER A 306 -1.92 -1.02 4.52
N ILE A 307 -2.45 -0.70 5.69
CA ILE A 307 -3.72 0.02 5.88
C ILE A 307 -3.38 1.45 6.31
N ALA A 308 -3.69 2.42 5.48
CA ALA A 308 -3.26 3.81 5.70
C ALA A 308 -3.88 4.45 6.95
N VAL A 309 -5.17 4.15 7.23
CA VAL A 309 -5.96 4.86 8.25
C VAL A 309 -6.62 3.86 9.20
N THR A 310 -6.10 3.81 10.44
CA THR A 310 -6.66 3.00 11.53
C THR A 310 -6.70 3.82 12.82
N GLY A 311 -5.58 3.96 13.55
CA GLY A 311 -5.51 4.83 14.73
C GLY A 311 -5.72 6.31 14.40
N SER A 312 -5.35 6.75 13.19
CA SER A 312 -5.69 8.09 12.72
C SER A 312 -7.20 8.32 12.56
N LEU A 313 -8.01 7.28 12.36
CA LEU A 313 -9.46 7.40 12.36
C LEU A 313 -9.99 7.73 13.75
N VAL A 314 -9.47 7.07 14.79
CA VAL A 314 -9.77 7.39 16.20
C VAL A 314 -9.32 8.80 16.54
N GLN A 315 -8.12 9.20 16.09
CA GLN A 315 -7.62 10.57 16.28
C GLN A 315 -8.52 11.60 15.59
N TRP A 316 -8.96 11.34 14.36
CA TRP A 316 -9.89 12.22 13.65
C TRP A 316 -11.25 12.32 14.36
N PHE A 317 -11.76 11.21 14.90
CA PHE A 317 -13.00 11.20 15.68
C PHE A 317 -12.89 12.07 16.96
N ARG A 318 -11.70 12.08 17.58
CA ARG A 318 -11.36 12.93 18.72
C ARG A 318 -11.13 14.40 18.33
N ASP A 319 -10.22 14.68 17.41
CA ASP A 319 -9.75 16.05 17.16
C ASP A 319 -10.61 16.78 16.13
N GLY A 320 -11.05 16.05 15.11
CA GLY A 320 -11.87 16.56 14.01
C GLY A 320 -13.33 16.69 14.40
N LEU A 321 -13.96 15.58 14.84
CA LEU A 321 -15.38 15.59 15.23
C LEU A 321 -15.62 15.98 16.69
N ARG A 322 -14.59 15.90 17.55
CA ARG A 322 -14.70 16.25 18.99
C ARG A 322 -15.78 15.46 19.72
N LEU A 323 -15.98 14.21 19.33
CA LEU A 323 -16.99 13.32 19.93
C LEU A 323 -16.46 12.54 21.15
N ILE A 324 -15.14 12.52 21.34
CA ILE A 324 -14.43 11.98 22.50
C ILE A 324 -13.31 12.94 22.91
N GLY A 325 -12.94 12.97 24.20
CA GLY A 325 -11.89 13.82 24.75
C GLY A 325 -10.48 13.21 24.66
N SER A 326 -10.39 11.88 24.63
CA SER A 326 -9.14 11.14 24.53
C SER A 326 -9.32 9.88 23.68
N ALA A 327 -8.23 9.33 23.12
CA ALA A 327 -8.32 8.13 22.28
C ALA A 327 -8.93 6.91 23.02
N PRO A 328 -8.58 6.62 24.29
CA PRO A 328 -9.18 5.49 25.01
C PRO A 328 -10.69 5.58 25.23
N GLU A 329 -11.28 6.78 25.21
CA GLU A 329 -12.74 6.95 25.37
C GLU A 329 -13.56 6.36 24.21
N ILE A 330 -12.92 6.06 23.07
CA ILE A 330 -13.61 5.44 21.93
C ILE A 330 -14.20 4.08 22.32
N GLU A 331 -13.48 3.27 23.12
CA GLU A 331 -13.93 1.95 23.55
C GLU A 331 -15.16 2.09 24.46
N THR A 332 -15.06 2.96 25.47
CA THR A 332 -16.17 3.25 26.40
C THR A 332 -17.42 3.72 25.65
N LEU A 333 -17.26 4.59 24.66
CA LEU A 333 -18.37 5.10 23.87
C LEU A 333 -18.96 4.01 22.95
N ALA A 334 -18.12 3.22 22.29
CA ALA A 334 -18.54 2.13 21.41
C ALA A 334 -19.25 0.99 22.17
N GLN A 335 -18.97 0.83 23.47
CA GLN A 335 -19.65 -0.12 24.36
C GLN A 335 -21.04 0.34 24.83
N THR A 336 -21.46 1.57 24.52
CA THR A 336 -22.84 2.03 24.82
C THR A 336 -23.90 1.44 23.90
N VAL A 337 -23.47 0.71 22.86
CA VAL A 337 -24.31 0.06 21.85
C VAL A 337 -23.78 -1.36 21.58
N ASP A 338 -24.67 -2.25 21.13
CA ASP A 338 -24.34 -3.66 20.87
C ASP A 338 -23.67 -3.87 19.50
N ASP A 339 -23.91 -2.99 18.53
CA ASP A 339 -23.39 -3.07 17.16
C ASP A 339 -23.23 -1.69 16.50
N ASN A 340 -22.91 -1.66 15.20
CA ASN A 340 -22.73 -0.43 14.43
C ASN A 340 -24.05 0.22 13.96
N GLY A 341 -25.21 -0.35 14.28
CA GLY A 341 -26.53 0.16 13.89
C GLY A 341 -26.82 0.14 12.39
N GLY A 342 -26.03 -0.60 11.61
CA GLY A 342 -26.06 -0.61 10.14
C GLY A 342 -25.21 0.48 9.48
N CYS A 343 -24.47 1.28 10.26
CA CYS A 343 -23.59 2.32 9.71
C CYS A 343 -22.16 1.83 9.51
N TYR A 344 -21.53 2.28 8.43
CA TYR A 344 -20.16 1.92 8.07
C TYR A 344 -19.35 3.19 7.81
N ILE A 345 -18.11 3.21 8.29
CA ILE A 345 -17.16 4.30 8.05
C ILE A 345 -16.01 3.74 7.24
N VAL A 346 -15.88 4.14 5.98
CA VAL A 346 -14.74 3.78 5.13
C VAL A 346 -13.71 4.90 5.22
N PRO A 347 -12.54 4.71 5.85
CA PRO A 347 -11.67 5.81 6.23
C PRO A 347 -10.62 6.16 5.18
N ALA A 348 -11.04 6.35 3.92
CA ALA A 348 -10.15 6.65 2.79
C ALA A 348 -9.64 8.12 2.76
N PHE A 349 -9.16 8.66 3.89
CA PHE A 349 -8.74 10.07 4.01
C PHE A 349 -7.53 10.43 3.14
N SER A 350 -6.73 9.43 2.76
CA SER A 350 -5.58 9.57 1.87
C SER A 350 -5.67 8.60 0.68
N GLY A 351 -6.89 8.23 0.29
CA GLY A 351 -7.15 7.09 -0.59
C GLY A 351 -7.14 5.75 0.18
N LEU A 352 -7.28 4.66 -0.57
CA LEU A 352 -7.19 3.29 -0.06
C LEU A 352 -5.89 2.64 -0.55
N PHE A 353 -5.17 1.99 0.37
CA PHE A 353 -3.98 1.19 0.06
C PHE A 353 -4.38 -0.26 -0.23
N ALA A 354 -3.57 -1.25 0.18
CA ALA A 354 -3.86 -2.64 -0.06
C ALA A 354 -5.24 -3.05 0.52
N PRO A 355 -6.02 -3.88 -0.18
CA PRO A 355 -5.74 -4.45 -1.52
C PRO A 355 -6.14 -3.55 -2.70
N HIS A 356 -6.75 -2.39 -2.43
CA HIS A 356 -7.48 -1.54 -3.38
C HIS A 356 -6.61 -0.63 -4.25
N TRP A 357 -5.62 0.05 -3.67
CA TRP A 357 -4.77 1.05 -4.34
C TRP A 357 -5.52 2.16 -5.11
N HIS A 358 -6.65 2.60 -4.56
CA HIS A 358 -7.47 3.68 -5.09
C HIS A 358 -7.10 5.02 -4.41
N SER A 359 -6.16 5.76 -4.99
CA SER A 359 -5.71 7.06 -4.46
C SER A 359 -6.79 8.15 -4.53
N GLU A 360 -7.77 7.96 -5.40
CA GLU A 360 -8.91 8.84 -5.62
C GLU A 360 -10.07 8.60 -4.64
N ALA A 361 -10.05 7.50 -3.90
CA ALA A 361 -11.08 7.19 -2.92
C ALA A 361 -11.10 8.22 -1.79
N ARG A 362 -12.27 8.53 -1.23
CA ARG A 362 -12.41 9.45 -0.08
C ARG A 362 -13.25 8.86 1.02
N GLY A 363 -13.05 9.40 2.23
CA GLY A 363 -13.76 8.92 3.42
C GLY A 363 -15.27 9.07 3.28
N VAL A 364 -16.02 8.00 3.57
CA VAL A 364 -17.48 7.96 3.49
C VAL A 364 -18.05 7.37 4.78
N ILE A 365 -19.12 7.99 5.29
CA ILE A 365 -19.99 7.41 6.31
C ILE A 365 -21.29 7.02 5.61
N ALA A 366 -21.61 5.73 5.59
CA ALA A 366 -22.79 5.18 4.93
C ALA A 366 -23.74 4.54 5.95
N GLY A 367 -25.03 4.42 5.59
CA GLY A 367 -26.03 3.70 6.40
C GLY A 367 -26.59 4.50 7.58
N LEU A 368 -26.56 5.85 7.53
CA LEU A 368 -27.15 6.67 8.59
C LEU A 368 -28.67 6.60 8.57
N THR A 369 -29.26 6.34 9.74
CA THR A 369 -30.70 6.41 10.02
C THR A 369 -30.95 7.22 11.29
N SER A 370 -32.20 7.56 11.59
CA SER A 370 -32.56 8.25 12.85
C SER A 370 -32.28 7.44 14.11
N TYR A 371 -31.97 6.14 13.98
CA TYR A 371 -31.55 5.27 15.08
C TYR A 371 -30.07 5.48 15.50
N ILE A 372 -29.23 5.98 14.59
CA ILE A 372 -27.79 6.10 14.80
C ILE A 372 -27.47 7.15 15.88
N THR A 373 -26.49 6.82 16.72
CA THR A 373 -26.01 7.67 17.82
C THR A 373 -24.50 7.80 17.74
N LYS A 374 -23.91 8.67 18.57
CA LYS A 374 -22.45 8.74 18.70
C LYS A 374 -21.81 7.41 19.13
N GLY A 375 -22.53 6.54 19.84
CA GLY A 375 -22.09 5.19 20.20
C GLY A 375 -21.90 4.30 18.98
N HIS A 376 -22.90 4.28 18.08
CA HIS A 376 -22.85 3.55 16.81
C HIS A 376 -21.71 4.05 15.90
N LEU A 377 -21.46 5.36 15.84
CA LEU A 377 -20.34 5.90 15.08
C LEU A 377 -18.99 5.50 15.68
N ALA A 378 -18.85 5.55 17.02
CA ALA A 378 -17.63 5.08 17.70
C ALA A 378 -17.40 3.58 17.45
N ARG A 379 -18.46 2.78 17.45
CA ARG A 379 -18.42 1.37 17.07
C ARG A 379 -17.92 1.19 15.64
N ALA A 380 -18.52 1.89 14.66
CA ALA A 380 -18.13 1.80 13.26
C ALA A 380 -16.68 2.25 13.01
N VAL A 381 -16.15 3.20 13.80
CA VAL A 381 -14.71 3.57 13.77
C VAL A 381 -13.81 2.38 14.10
N LEU A 382 -14.13 1.62 15.16
CA LEU A 382 -13.36 0.44 15.54
C LEU A 382 -13.53 -0.67 14.51
N GLU A 383 -14.77 -0.94 14.09
CA GLU A 383 -15.07 -2.01 13.15
C GLU A 383 -14.44 -1.79 11.78
N ALA A 384 -14.31 -0.55 11.31
CA ALA A 384 -13.59 -0.22 10.08
C ALA A 384 -12.14 -0.74 10.08
N THR A 385 -11.49 -0.76 11.24
CA THR A 385 -10.14 -1.34 11.38
C THR A 385 -10.17 -2.86 11.23
N GLY A 386 -11.17 -3.53 11.81
CA GLY A 386 -11.37 -4.97 11.65
C GLY A 386 -11.65 -5.37 10.20
N TRP A 387 -12.54 -4.65 9.53
CA TRP A 387 -12.89 -4.95 8.14
C TRP A 387 -11.74 -4.73 7.17
N GLN A 388 -11.00 -3.62 7.29
CA GLN A 388 -9.78 -3.41 6.50
C GLN A 388 -8.73 -4.50 6.79
N THR A 389 -8.59 -4.95 8.04
CA THR A 389 -7.70 -6.08 8.37
C THR A 389 -8.13 -7.35 7.63
N ARG A 390 -9.44 -7.64 7.61
CA ARG A 390 -9.98 -8.81 6.89
C ARG A 390 -9.69 -8.74 5.39
N GLU A 391 -9.91 -7.61 4.74
CA GLU A 391 -9.61 -7.46 3.30
C GLU A 391 -8.14 -7.77 2.98
N VAL A 392 -7.22 -7.33 3.84
CA VAL A 392 -5.79 -7.62 3.68
C VAL A 392 -5.48 -9.10 3.94
N VAL A 393 -6.08 -9.72 4.96
CA VAL A 393 -5.91 -11.16 5.25
C VAL A 393 -6.44 -12.02 4.11
N ASP A 394 -7.63 -11.70 3.58
CA ASP A 394 -8.24 -12.40 2.45
C ASP A 394 -7.30 -12.35 1.22
N ALA A 395 -6.72 -11.17 0.94
CA ALA A 395 -5.73 -11.01 -0.13
C ALA A 395 -4.45 -11.84 0.12
N MET A 396 -3.97 -11.90 1.37
CA MET A 396 -2.78 -12.67 1.74
C MET A 396 -3.00 -14.17 1.58
N ASN A 397 -4.16 -14.67 2.01
CA ASN A 397 -4.52 -16.07 1.85
C ASN A 397 -4.60 -16.43 0.36
N ALA A 398 -5.19 -15.57 -0.46
CA ALA A 398 -5.31 -15.77 -1.90
C ALA A 398 -3.95 -15.75 -2.63
N ASP A 399 -3.01 -14.88 -2.24
CA ASP A 399 -1.70 -14.76 -2.87
C ASP A 399 -0.68 -15.81 -2.42
N SER A 400 -0.74 -16.24 -1.15
CA SER A 400 0.21 -17.20 -0.60
C SER A 400 -0.24 -18.66 -0.71
N GLY A 401 -1.56 -18.91 -0.82
CA GLY A 401 -2.13 -20.25 -0.67
C GLY A 401 -2.05 -20.79 0.76
N LEU A 402 -1.60 -19.99 1.73
CA LEU A 402 -1.54 -20.32 3.14
C LEU A 402 -2.81 -19.79 3.81
N ALA A 403 -3.43 -20.61 4.67
CA ALA A 403 -4.51 -20.13 5.53
C ALA A 403 -3.91 -19.54 6.81
N LEU A 404 -4.26 -18.29 7.13
CA LEU A 404 -3.94 -17.70 8.42
C LEU A 404 -4.51 -18.56 9.55
N SER A 405 -3.69 -18.93 10.53
CA SER A 405 -4.10 -19.76 11.67
C SER A 405 -4.30 -18.98 12.97
N GLY A 406 -3.82 -17.74 13.00
CA GLY A 406 -3.89 -16.83 14.15
C GLY A 406 -3.17 -15.54 13.83
N LEU A 407 -3.56 -14.45 14.49
CA LEU A 407 -2.96 -13.14 14.29
C LEU A 407 -2.31 -12.64 15.58
N ARG A 408 -1.00 -12.46 15.57
CA ARG A 408 -0.29 -11.77 16.66
C ARG A 408 -0.43 -10.27 16.47
N VAL A 409 -0.72 -9.53 17.53
CA VAL A 409 -1.01 -8.09 17.42
C VAL A 409 -0.15 -7.28 18.36
N ASP A 410 0.29 -6.11 17.92
CA ASP A 410 0.99 -5.11 18.73
C ASP A 410 0.60 -3.69 18.29
N GLY A 411 1.12 -2.68 18.98
CA GLY A 411 0.77 -1.27 18.76
C GLY A 411 -0.35 -0.75 19.67
N GLY A 412 -0.49 0.57 19.72
CA GLY A 412 -1.29 1.26 20.75
C GLY A 412 -2.78 0.93 20.73
N MET A 413 -3.36 0.61 19.57
CA MET A 413 -4.79 0.27 19.50
C MET A 413 -5.09 -1.10 20.09
N THR A 414 -4.09 -1.96 20.29
CA THR A 414 -4.31 -3.31 20.85
C THR A 414 -4.73 -3.28 22.33
N ALA A 415 -4.67 -2.11 22.99
CA ALA A 415 -5.24 -1.90 24.31
C ALA A 415 -6.79 -1.94 24.32
N ASP A 416 -7.42 -1.64 23.18
CA ASP A 416 -8.87 -1.67 22.99
C ASP A 416 -9.35 -3.12 22.83
N ASN A 417 -9.95 -3.68 23.89
CA ASN A 417 -10.32 -5.09 23.92
C ASN A 417 -11.54 -5.37 23.03
N LEU A 418 -12.39 -4.37 22.84
CA LEU A 418 -13.53 -4.44 21.94
C LEU A 418 -13.10 -4.60 20.48
N LEU A 419 -12.12 -3.81 20.05
CA LEU A 419 -11.48 -3.94 18.74
C LEU A 419 -10.80 -5.30 18.59
N MET A 420 -10.02 -5.75 19.58
CA MET A 420 -9.33 -7.04 19.48
C MET A 420 -10.29 -8.21 19.37
N GLN A 421 -11.41 -8.18 20.12
CA GLN A 421 -12.48 -9.17 19.95
C GLN A 421 -13.10 -9.10 18.55
N PHE A 422 -13.38 -7.90 18.05
CA PHE A 422 -13.96 -7.72 16.72
C PHE A 422 -13.02 -8.21 15.60
N VAL A 423 -11.71 -7.96 15.70
CA VAL A 423 -10.72 -8.49 14.75
C VAL A 423 -10.73 -10.02 14.76
N ALA A 424 -10.75 -10.68 15.92
CA ALA A 424 -10.87 -12.14 15.99
C ALA A 424 -12.18 -12.62 15.35
N ASP A 425 -13.27 -11.92 15.62
CA ASP A 425 -14.61 -12.20 15.09
C ASP A 425 -14.69 -12.09 13.58
N VAL A 426 -14.05 -11.11 12.95
CA VAL A 426 -14.12 -10.95 11.48
C VAL A 426 -13.13 -11.83 10.73
N LEU A 427 -11.99 -12.18 11.34
CA LEU A 427 -10.95 -13.01 10.72
C LEU A 427 -11.16 -14.52 10.87
N ASP A 428 -11.98 -14.94 11.84
CA ASP A 428 -12.17 -16.35 12.21
C ASP A 428 -10.96 -17.08 12.76
N VAL A 429 -10.02 -16.33 13.36
CA VAL A 429 -8.81 -16.91 13.92
C VAL A 429 -8.53 -16.29 15.29
N PRO A 430 -7.78 -16.98 16.16
CA PRO A 430 -7.35 -16.40 17.42
C PRO A 430 -6.50 -15.14 17.19
N VAL A 431 -6.84 -14.06 17.90
CA VAL A 431 -6.01 -12.85 17.99
C VAL A 431 -5.26 -12.88 19.31
N VAL A 432 -3.96 -12.62 19.28
CA VAL A 432 -3.10 -12.76 20.48
C VAL A 432 -2.23 -11.53 20.69
N ARG A 433 -2.38 -10.90 21.86
CA ARG A 433 -1.55 -9.77 22.29
C ARG A 433 -0.41 -10.28 23.19
N PRO A 434 0.86 -10.00 22.87
CA PRO A 434 1.99 -10.39 23.69
C PRO A 434 2.09 -9.55 24.98
N MET A 435 2.83 -10.06 25.96
CA MET A 435 3.14 -9.34 27.21
C MET A 435 4.10 -8.17 26.97
N MET A 436 5.07 -8.34 26.06
CA MET A 436 5.96 -7.27 25.64
C MET A 436 5.35 -6.48 24.50
N ALA A 437 4.98 -5.22 24.75
CA ALA A 437 4.38 -4.35 23.73
C ALA A 437 5.40 -3.79 22.71
N GLU A 438 6.68 -3.65 23.11
CA GLU A 438 7.75 -3.11 22.26
C GLU A 438 8.35 -4.19 21.34
N THR A 439 7.50 -4.82 20.51
CA THR A 439 7.87 -5.99 19.69
C THR A 439 8.93 -5.69 18.64
N VAL A 440 8.94 -4.47 18.09
CA VAL A 440 9.99 -4.00 17.15
C VAL A 440 11.37 -4.06 17.81
N SER A 441 11.48 -3.44 18.98
CA SER A 441 12.72 -3.40 19.76
C SER A 441 13.14 -4.78 20.26
N LEU A 442 12.18 -5.57 20.72
CA LEU A 442 12.42 -6.96 21.12
C LEU A 442 12.93 -7.81 19.96
N GLY A 443 12.37 -7.64 18.75
CA GLY A 443 12.79 -8.37 17.56
C GLY A 443 14.22 -8.05 17.14
N ALA A 444 14.61 -6.78 17.15
CA ALA A 444 16.00 -6.38 16.91
C ALA A 444 16.95 -6.95 17.98
N ALA A 445 16.54 -6.95 19.25
CA ALA A 445 17.31 -7.57 20.32
C ALA A 445 17.43 -9.09 20.11
N TYR A 446 16.33 -9.79 19.87
CA TYR A 446 16.31 -11.23 19.60
C TYR A 446 17.22 -11.62 18.45
N ALA A 447 17.15 -10.89 17.33
CA ALA A 447 18.05 -11.10 16.21
C ALA A 447 19.52 -10.92 16.64
N ALA A 448 19.87 -9.79 17.28
CA ALA A 448 21.26 -9.54 17.68
C ALA A 448 21.79 -10.56 18.70
N GLY A 449 20.95 -10.97 19.67
CA GLY A 449 21.28 -11.96 20.67
C GLY A 449 21.43 -13.37 20.06
N LEU A 450 20.59 -13.74 19.09
CA LEU A 450 20.71 -14.98 18.34
C LEU A 450 22.04 -15.03 17.57
N ALA A 451 22.40 -13.95 16.86
CA ALA A 451 23.65 -13.86 16.10
C ALA A 451 24.92 -14.05 16.93
N VAL A 452 24.89 -13.74 18.24
CA VAL A 452 26.04 -13.90 19.15
C VAL A 452 25.91 -15.11 20.09
N GLY A 453 24.89 -15.95 19.89
CA GLY A 453 24.63 -17.14 20.71
C GLY A 453 24.19 -16.84 22.14
N TYR A 454 23.65 -15.65 22.41
CA TYR A 454 23.05 -15.31 23.71
C TYR A 454 21.73 -16.06 23.93
N TRP A 455 20.92 -16.15 22.87
CA TRP A 455 19.85 -17.14 22.76
C TRP A 455 20.29 -18.22 21.78
N PRO A 456 20.08 -19.52 22.10
CA PRO A 456 20.70 -20.61 21.36
C PRO A 456 20.03 -20.88 20.00
N ASP A 457 18.71 -20.66 19.89
CA ASP A 457 17.90 -21.02 18.74
C ASP A 457 16.57 -20.24 18.71
N LEU A 458 15.84 -20.34 17.60
CA LEU A 458 14.51 -19.73 17.41
C LEU A 458 13.47 -20.25 18.42
N GLU A 459 13.60 -21.51 18.84
CA GLU A 459 12.72 -22.10 19.86
C GLU A 459 12.94 -21.46 21.24
N GLY A 460 14.17 -21.06 21.57
CA GLY A 460 14.51 -20.27 22.75
C GLY A 460 13.83 -18.91 22.75
N LEU A 461 13.75 -18.27 21.60
CA LEU A 461 13.03 -17.01 21.44
C LEU A 461 11.51 -17.21 21.63
N ARG A 462 10.94 -18.29 21.07
CA ARG A 462 9.53 -18.65 21.29
C ARG A 462 9.21 -18.92 22.75
N ARG A 463 10.12 -19.53 23.51
CA ARG A 463 9.95 -19.74 24.97
C ARG A 463 9.90 -18.44 25.78
N ASN A 464 10.56 -17.37 25.31
CA ASN A 464 10.52 -16.05 25.93
C ASN A 464 9.27 -15.24 25.53
N TRP A 465 8.57 -15.66 24.47
CA TRP A 465 7.35 -15.01 24.04
C TRP A 465 6.20 -15.43 24.95
N HIS A 466 5.63 -14.46 25.66
CA HIS A 466 4.54 -14.68 26.60
C HIS A 466 3.28 -13.95 26.15
N ARG A 467 2.15 -14.65 26.21
CA ARG A 467 0.83 -14.10 25.90
C ARG A 467 0.31 -13.29 27.09
N ALA A 468 -0.14 -12.05 26.84
CA ALA A 468 -0.91 -11.27 27.81
C ALA A 468 -2.41 -11.51 27.71
N ALA A 469 -2.93 -11.60 26.48
CA ALA A 469 -4.35 -11.80 26.23
C ALA A 469 -4.57 -12.54 24.89
N GLN A 470 -5.70 -13.24 24.77
CA GLN A 470 -6.15 -13.86 23.54
C GLN A 470 -7.67 -13.74 23.42
N TRP A 471 -8.12 -13.47 22.20
CA TRP A 471 -9.52 -13.44 21.82
C TRP A 471 -9.78 -14.56 20.82
N LEU A 472 -10.88 -15.28 21.03
CA LEU A 472 -11.34 -16.33 20.14
C LEU A 472 -12.58 -15.85 19.37
N PRO A 473 -12.75 -16.27 18.11
CA PRO A 473 -13.90 -15.88 17.30
C PRO A 473 -15.20 -16.37 17.97
N ARG A 474 -16.17 -15.46 18.09
CA ARG A 474 -17.52 -15.73 18.61
C ARG A 474 -18.64 -15.26 17.66
N MET A 475 -18.31 -14.55 16.59
CA MET A 475 -19.30 -14.08 15.61
C MET A 475 -19.75 -15.23 14.68
N PRO A 476 -21.06 -15.50 14.54
CA PRO A 476 -21.55 -16.50 13.59
C PRO A 476 -21.17 -16.17 12.14
N GLU A 477 -20.86 -17.19 11.34
CA GLU A 477 -20.46 -17.05 9.93
C GLU A 477 -21.50 -16.27 9.09
N SER A 478 -22.80 -16.51 9.33
CA SER A 478 -23.89 -15.84 8.61
C SER A 478 -23.89 -14.32 8.84
N ARG A 479 -23.74 -13.89 10.10
CA ARG A 479 -23.63 -12.48 10.48
C ARG A 479 -22.38 -11.85 9.87
N ARG A 480 -21.25 -12.53 10.01
CA ARG A 480 -19.94 -12.07 9.51
C ARG A 480 -19.90 -11.90 8.00
N SER A 481 -20.59 -12.79 7.27
CA SER A 481 -20.71 -12.72 5.81
C SER A 481 -21.63 -11.57 5.37
N ALA A 482 -22.76 -11.38 6.07
CA ALA A 482 -23.69 -10.29 5.79
C ALA A 482 -23.07 -8.91 6.06
N GLU A 483 -22.41 -8.71 7.20
CA GLU A 483 -21.75 -7.44 7.54
C GLU A 483 -20.57 -7.15 6.60
N TYR A 484 -19.81 -8.17 6.20
CA TYR A 484 -18.73 -7.97 5.23
C TYR A 484 -19.22 -7.61 3.83
N ALA A 485 -20.37 -8.15 3.40
CA ALA A 485 -20.99 -7.73 2.15
C ALA A 485 -21.38 -6.24 2.18
N ASN A 486 -21.90 -5.77 3.31
CA ASN A 486 -22.23 -4.35 3.52
C ASN A 486 -20.98 -3.48 3.58
N TRP A 487 -19.93 -3.91 4.27
CA TRP A 487 -18.63 -3.23 4.27
C TRP A 487 -18.10 -3.04 2.84
N ARG A 488 -18.04 -4.12 2.05
CA ARG A 488 -17.59 -4.07 0.66
C ARG A 488 -18.44 -3.13 -0.19
N HIS A 489 -19.76 -3.12 0.04
CA HIS A 489 -20.65 -2.17 -0.62
C HIS A 489 -20.28 -0.73 -0.27
N ALA A 490 -20.09 -0.42 1.02
CA ALA A 490 -19.66 0.89 1.48
C ALA A 490 -18.30 1.30 0.90
N VAL A 491 -17.34 0.38 0.80
CA VAL A 491 -16.04 0.63 0.14
C VAL A 491 -16.24 1.01 -1.32
N GLY A 492 -17.09 0.29 -2.06
CA GLY A 492 -17.40 0.59 -3.45
C GLY A 492 -17.97 2.01 -3.67
N LEU A 493 -18.69 2.55 -2.70
CA LEU A 493 -19.20 3.93 -2.73
C LEU A 493 -18.10 4.99 -2.64
N THR A 494 -16.90 4.61 -2.18
CA THR A 494 -15.76 5.54 -2.07
C THR A 494 -15.01 5.74 -3.37
N PHE A 495 -15.18 4.85 -4.35
CA PHE A 495 -14.39 4.86 -5.58
C PHE A 495 -14.78 6.00 -6.52
N GLY A 496 -13.81 6.54 -7.26
CA GLY A 496 -14.04 7.62 -8.21
C GLY A 496 -14.52 8.93 -7.58
N TRP A 497 -14.36 9.11 -6.26
CA TRP A 497 -14.86 10.28 -5.54
C TRP A 497 -14.21 11.58 -6.00
N THR A 498 -12.87 11.62 -6.03
CA THR A 498 -12.16 12.69 -6.72
C THR A 498 -11.89 12.26 -8.15
N ARG A 499 -12.28 13.07 -9.14
CA ARG A 499 -11.83 12.88 -10.52
C ARG A 499 -10.34 13.24 -10.56
N PRO A 500 -9.41 12.30 -10.81
CA PRO A 500 -8.03 12.67 -11.08
C PRO A 500 -8.03 13.53 -12.35
N ALA A 501 -7.08 14.48 -12.46
CA ALA A 501 -6.71 14.96 -13.78
C ALA A 501 -6.32 13.73 -14.61
N GLU A 502 -7.03 13.51 -15.73
CA GLU A 502 -7.09 12.24 -16.46
C GLU A 502 -5.69 11.63 -16.65
N SER A 503 -5.42 10.55 -15.91
CA SER A 503 -4.34 9.63 -16.26
C SER A 503 -4.91 8.60 -17.24
N PRO A 504 -4.24 8.31 -18.36
CA PRO A 504 -4.67 7.24 -19.25
C PRO A 504 -4.72 5.91 -18.47
N PRO A 505 -5.65 5.00 -18.82
CA PRO A 505 -5.74 3.69 -18.17
C PRO A 505 -4.40 2.95 -18.29
N PRO A 506 -4.08 2.06 -17.33
CA PRO A 506 -2.79 1.36 -17.30
C PRO A 506 -2.52 0.63 -18.61
N SER A 507 -1.28 0.70 -19.09
CA SER A 507 -0.84 -0.02 -20.28
C SER A 507 -1.01 -1.53 -20.06
N GLY A 508 -1.90 -2.16 -20.84
CA GLY A 508 -2.14 -3.61 -20.75
C GLY A 508 -3.54 -4.03 -20.26
N ALA A 509 -4.47 -3.09 -20.04
CA ALA A 509 -5.86 -3.44 -19.74
C ALA A 509 -6.48 -4.34 -20.83
N ASP A 510 -7.14 -5.42 -20.40
CA ASP A 510 -7.84 -6.36 -21.28
C ASP A 510 -8.99 -5.64 -21.99
N VAL A 511 -9.10 -5.76 -23.32
CA VAL A 511 -10.17 -5.12 -24.10
C VAL A 511 -11.56 -5.48 -23.61
N VAL A 512 -11.73 -6.68 -23.06
CA VAL A 512 -13.00 -7.15 -22.52
C VAL A 512 -13.41 -6.33 -21.30
N ASP A 513 -12.46 -6.04 -20.42
CA ASP A 513 -12.72 -5.28 -19.20
C ASP A 513 -13.00 -3.81 -19.52
N LEU A 514 -12.32 -3.25 -20.52
CA LEU A 514 -12.54 -1.89 -21.00
C LEU A 514 -13.93 -1.71 -21.63
N VAL A 515 -14.37 -2.68 -22.44
CA VAL A 515 -15.70 -2.68 -23.06
C VAL A 515 -16.81 -2.87 -22.02
N LEU A 516 -16.64 -3.81 -21.08
CA LEU A 516 -17.59 -3.99 -19.98
C LEU A 516 -17.69 -2.76 -19.08
N ALA A 517 -16.59 -2.04 -18.88
CA ALA A 517 -16.61 -0.77 -18.15
C ALA A 517 -17.43 0.30 -18.88
N ASP A 518 -17.35 0.37 -20.22
CA ASP A 518 -18.17 1.27 -21.02
C ASP A 518 -19.65 0.88 -20.96
N HIS A 519 -20.00 -0.41 -21.06
CA HIS A 519 -21.38 -0.88 -20.93
C HIS A 519 -22.00 -0.48 -19.58
N ARG A 520 -21.29 -0.73 -18.47
CA ARG A 520 -21.75 -0.32 -17.13
C ARG A 520 -21.94 1.19 -17.03
N ARG A 521 -21.06 1.98 -17.67
CA ARG A 521 -21.19 3.45 -17.68
C ARG A 521 -22.39 3.90 -18.52
N VAL A 522 -22.68 3.24 -19.64
CA VAL A 522 -23.87 3.51 -20.46
C VAL A 522 -25.15 3.23 -19.67
N GLU A 523 -25.25 2.09 -18.99
CA GLU A 523 -26.41 1.76 -18.15
C GLU A 523 -26.61 2.78 -17.02
N HIS A 524 -25.53 3.20 -16.37
CA HIS A 524 -25.57 4.24 -15.35
C HIS A 524 -26.07 5.59 -15.90
N LEU A 525 -25.57 6.01 -17.07
CA LEU A 525 -26.00 7.27 -17.70
C LEU A 525 -27.46 7.21 -18.17
N LEU A 526 -27.92 6.07 -18.68
CA LEU A 526 -29.34 5.85 -19.00
C LEU A 526 -30.23 5.93 -17.76
N SER A 527 -29.77 5.38 -16.63
CA SER A 527 -30.47 5.51 -15.35
C SER A 527 -30.49 6.96 -14.86
N ALA A 528 -29.38 7.70 -15.03
CA ALA A 528 -29.29 9.10 -14.64
C ALA A 528 -30.24 9.99 -15.47
N LEU A 529 -30.43 9.70 -16.76
CA LEU A 529 -31.39 10.41 -17.61
C LEU A 529 -32.85 10.23 -17.17
N ARG A 530 -33.17 9.15 -16.44
CA ARG A 530 -34.50 8.90 -15.87
C ARG A 530 -34.73 9.66 -14.56
N SER A 531 -33.69 10.21 -13.94
CA SER A 531 -33.81 10.99 -12.70
C SER A 531 -34.33 12.41 -13.01
N GLU A 532 -35.21 12.92 -12.15
CA GLU A 532 -35.68 14.31 -12.21
C GLU A 532 -34.67 15.31 -11.62
N GLU A 533 -33.69 14.83 -10.84
CA GLU A 533 -32.67 15.67 -10.19
C GLU A 533 -31.39 15.86 -11.04
N ALA A 534 -31.28 15.16 -12.17
CA ALA A 534 -30.09 15.20 -13.02
C ALA A 534 -30.13 16.35 -14.03
N ASP A 535 -28.97 16.94 -14.34
CA ASP A 535 -28.80 17.77 -15.54
C ASP A 535 -28.85 16.88 -16.78
N ARG A 536 -30.07 16.59 -17.24
CA ARG A 536 -30.34 15.66 -18.34
C ARG A 536 -29.62 16.07 -19.64
N ARG A 537 -29.37 17.37 -19.86
CA ARG A 537 -28.62 17.83 -21.04
C ARG A 537 -27.16 17.45 -20.94
N ALA A 538 -26.50 17.72 -19.81
CA ALA A 538 -25.10 17.33 -19.60
C ALA A 538 -24.92 15.80 -19.65
N VAL A 539 -25.83 15.05 -19.03
CA VAL A 539 -25.81 13.58 -19.05
C VAL A 539 -26.02 13.04 -20.47
N LEU A 540 -26.89 13.66 -21.26
CA LEU A 540 -27.14 13.25 -22.65
C LEU A 540 -25.91 13.46 -23.53
N HIS A 541 -25.19 14.57 -23.37
CA HIS A 541 -23.91 14.82 -24.05
C HIS A 541 -22.83 13.83 -23.62
N GLU A 542 -22.73 13.51 -22.32
CA GLU A 542 -21.77 12.52 -21.84
C GLU A 542 -22.07 11.12 -22.42
N LEU A 543 -23.35 10.74 -22.46
CA LEU A 543 -23.80 9.48 -23.06
C LEU A 543 -23.49 9.45 -24.55
N ALA A 544 -23.72 10.55 -25.27
CA ALA A 544 -23.41 10.65 -26.69
C ALA A 544 -21.91 10.47 -26.97
N GLY A 545 -21.07 11.21 -26.24
CA GLY A 545 -19.62 11.10 -26.37
C GLY A 545 -19.08 9.72 -25.98
N LEU A 546 -19.70 9.06 -24.99
CA LEU A 546 -19.36 7.67 -24.65
C LEU A 546 -19.72 6.69 -25.76
N LEU A 547 -20.95 6.72 -26.26
CA LEU A 547 -21.44 5.76 -27.25
C LEU A 547 -20.71 5.88 -28.59
N VAL A 548 -20.48 7.12 -29.06
CA VAL A 548 -19.72 7.35 -30.30
C VAL A 548 -18.28 6.85 -30.14
N ALA A 549 -17.60 7.23 -29.04
CA ALA A 549 -16.24 6.79 -28.79
C ALA A 549 -16.14 5.26 -28.64
N HIS A 550 -17.10 4.63 -27.97
CA HIS A 550 -17.17 3.18 -27.78
C HIS A 550 -17.27 2.44 -29.12
N VAL A 551 -18.21 2.85 -29.99
CA VAL A 551 -18.43 2.21 -31.29
C VAL A 551 -17.24 2.41 -32.23
N GLU A 552 -16.75 3.66 -32.35
CA GLU A 552 -15.66 3.97 -33.27
C GLU A 552 -14.31 3.44 -32.80
N ALA A 553 -14.01 3.48 -31.50
CA ALA A 553 -12.83 2.83 -30.95
C ALA A 553 -12.88 1.32 -31.13
N GLY A 554 -14.07 0.74 -31.03
CA GLY A 554 -14.32 -0.65 -31.33
C GLY A 554 -13.93 -1.00 -32.78
N ARG A 555 -14.43 -0.22 -33.74
CA ARG A 555 -14.08 -0.39 -35.17
C ARG A 555 -12.58 -0.18 -35.41
N ALA A 556 -11.97 0.83 -34.80
CA ALA A 556 -10.54 1.11 -34.98
C ALA A 556 -9.64 -0.01 -34.43
N ALA A 557 -9.98 -0.57 -33.27
CA ALA A 557 -9.26 -1.71 -32.69
C ALA A 557 -9.34 -2.96 -33.58
N ALA A 558 -10.48 -3.18 -34.26
CA ALA A 558 -10.64 -4.26 -35.23
C ALA A 558 -9.67 -4.19 -36.40
N HIS A 559 -9.48 -2.99 -36.95
CA HIS A 559 -8.65 -2.77 -38.13
C HIS A 559 -7.15 -2.83 -37.82
N ALA A 560 -6.77 -2.60 -36.56
CA ALA A 560 -5.38 -2.64 -36.11
C ALA A 560 -4.84 -4.06 -35.85
N GLY A 561 -5.69 -5.10 -35.84
CA GLY A 561 -5.31 -6.49 -35.57
C GLY A 561 -5.19 -7.33 -36.85
N THR A 562 -3.97 -7.67 -37.25
CA THR A 562 -3.68 -8.59 -38.36
C THR A 562 -4.07 -10.03 -38.00
N GLY A 563 -5.28 -10.46 -38.39
CA GLY A 563 -5.66 -11.88 -38.45
C GLY A 563 -6.83 -12.35 -37.57
N ALA A 564 -7.39 -11.50 -36.71
CA ALA A 564 -8.62 -11.82 -35.99
C ALA A 564 -9.84 -11.23 -36.73
N THR A 565 -10.50 -12.04 -37.56
CA THR A 565 -11.83 -11.75 -38.15
C THR A 565 -12.97 -11.67 -37.11
N ALA A 566 -12.66 -11.38 -35.83
CA ALA A 566 -13.58 -11.44 -34.70
C ALA A 566 -13.73 -10.10 -33.96
N TYR A 567 -13.63 -8.98 -34.67
CA TYR A 567 -13.96 -7.66 -34.11
C TYR A 567 -14.78 -6.80 -35.08
N ALA A 568 -15.72 -7.40 -35.82
CA ALA A 568 -16.90 -6.66 -36.26
C ALA A 568 -17.86 -6.63 -35.06
N LEU A 569 -17.71 -5.63 -34.18
CA LEU A 569 -18.39 -5.53 -32.88
C LEU A 569 -19.93 -5.36 -32.89
N CYS A 570 -20.56 -5.46 -34.05
CA CYS A 570 -21.98 -5.67 -34.23
C CYS A 570 -22.19 -5.75 -35.74
N PRO A 571 -22.62 -6.88 -36.32
CA PRO A 571 -23.31 -6.81 -37.59
C PRO A 571 -24.56 -5.93 -37.43
N ASP A 572 -25.04 -5.35 -38.52
CA ASP A 572 -26.36 -4.69 -38.55
C ASP A 572 -27.45 -5.74 -38.35
N ASP A 573 -27.63 -6.21 -37.11
CA ASP A 573 -28.80 -6.99 -36.74
C ASP A 573 -30.01 -6.07 -36.73
N ALA A 574 -31.11 -6.55 -37.30
CA ALA A 574 -32.34 -5.79 -37.49
C ALA A 574 -32.86 -5.21 -36.16
N GLY A 575 -32.50 -3.95 -35.89
CA GLY A 575 -33.05 -3.12 -34.81
C GLY A 575 -32.09 -2.65 -33.71
N HIS A 576 -30.88 -3.23 -33.57
CA HIS A 576 -30.01 -2.97 -32.39
C HIS A 576 -28.53 -2.68 -32.71
N GLY A 577 -28.18 -2.57 -33.99
CA GLY A 577 -26.82 -2.22 -34.42
C GLY A 577 -26.42 -0.76 -34.14
N PRO A 578 -25.14 -0.39 -34.36
CA PRO A 578 -24.63 0.96 -34.10
C PRO A 578 -25.42 2.09 -34.77
N ALA A 579 -25.93 1.86 -35.98
CA ALA A 579 -26.76 2.85 -36.68
C ALA A 579 -28.15 3.02 -36.02
N ALA A 580 -28.73 1.95 -35.46
CA ALA A 580 -29.99 2.03 -34.71
C ALA A 580 -29.80 2.75 -33.37
N LEU A 581 -28.69 2.48 -32.68
CA LEU A 581 -28.29 3.15 -31.45
C LEU A 581 -28.07 4.65 -31.67
N ALA A 582 -27.35 5.00 -32.75
CA ALA A 582 -27.13 6.39 -33.15
C ALA A 582 -28.43 7.11 -33.50
N ARG A 583 -29.36 6.48 -34.23
CA ARG A 583 -30.68 7.06 -34.54
C ARG A 583 -31.53 7.30 -33.28
N ALA A 584 -31.53 6.36 -32.34
CA ALA A 584 -32.25 6.51 -31.08
C ALA A 584 -31.68 7.64 -30.21
N LEU A 585 -30.35 7.76 -30.16
CA LEU A 585 -29.67 8.84 -29.46
C LEU A 585 -29.90 10.21 -30.13
N LEU A 586 -29.88 10.25 -31.46
CA LEU A 586 -30.08 11.49 -32.23
C LEU A 586 -31.49 12.07 -32.02
N ALA A 587 -32.50 11.22 -31.83
CA ALA A 587 -33.86 11.66 -31.52
C ALA A 587 -33.91 12.48 -30.23
N LEU A 588 -33.13 12.11 -29.21
CA LEU A 588 -33.03 12.84 -27.94
C LEU A 588 -32.18 14.12 -28.08
N LEU A 589 -31.07 14.06 -28.83
CA LEU A 589 -30.19 15.21 -29.05
C LEU A 589 -30.81 16.34 -29.87
N ARG A 590 -31.86 16.05 -30.65
CA ARG A 590 -32.60 17.03 -31.47
C ARG A 590 -33.74 17.71 -30.71
N MET A 591 -34.06 17.28 -29.50
CA MET A 591 -35.10 17.89 -28.69
C MET A 591 -34.58 19.18 -28.05
N ASP A 592 -35.38 20.25 -28.14
CA ASP A 592 -35.04 21.54 -27.53
C ASP A 592 -34.94 21.43 -26.00
N GLU A 593 -35.77 20.61 -25.37
CA GLU A 593 -35.76 20.35 -23.93
C GLU A 593 -35.67 18.85 -23.63
N PRO A 594 -34.73 18.40 -22.78
CA PRO A 594 -34.59 16.99 -22.41
C PRO A 594 -35.58 16.59 -21.30
N ALA A 595 -36.87 16.88 -21.50
CA ALA A 595 -37.92 16.68 -20.51
C ALA A 595 -39.28 16.39 -21.16
N GLY A 596 -40.18 15.81 -20.36
CA GLY A 596 -41.57 15.57 -20.74
C GLY A 596 -41.82 14.22 -21.45
N PRO A 597 -43.10 13.92 -21.75
CA PRO A 597 -43.52 12.58 -22.19
C PRO A 597 -42.88 12.11 -23.50
N GLU A 598 -42.57 13.05 -24.41
CA GLU A 598 -41.92 12.76 -25.68
C GLU A 598 -40.45 12.35 -25.47
N PHE A 599 -39.74 13.06 -24.58
CA PHE A 599 -38.38 12.72 -24.19
C PHE A 599 -38.33 11.36 -23.49
N ASP A 600 -39.25 11.09 -22.56
CA ASP A 600 -39.28 9.83 -21.83
C ASP A 600 -39.55 8.64 -22.78
N THR A 601 -40.44 8.83 -23.77
CA THR A 601 -40.70 7.83 -24.82
C THR A 601 -39.45 7.58 -25.69
N ALA A 602 -38.74 8.64 -26.06
CA ALA A 602 -37.49 8.52 -26.82
C ALA A 602 -36.36 7.89 -25.99
N LEU A 603 -36.32 8.15 -24.69
CA LEU A 603 -35.36 7.58 -23.74
C LEU A 603 -35.60 6.09 -23.52
N ASP A 604 -36.86 5.65 -23.42
CA ASP A 604 -37.21 4.24 -23.35
C ASP A 604 -36.84 3.49 -24.63
N ARG A 605 -37.01 4.14 -25.79
CA ARG A 605 -36.54 3.60 -27.07
C ARG A 605 -35.02 3.48 -27.11
N LEU A 606 -34.28 4.50 -26.67
CA LEU A 606 -32.81 4.43 -26.57
C LEU A 606 -32.37 3.34 -25.61
N GLY A 607 -33.01 3.23 -24.43
CA GLY A 607 -32.72 2.19 -23.45
C GLY A 607 -32.91 0.78 -24.02
N THR A 608 -34.00 0.56 -24.76
CA THR A 608 -34.27 -0.72 -25.43
C THR A 608 -33.18 -1.07 -26.45
N VAL A 609 -32.80 -0.10 -27.28
CA VAL A 609 -31.76 -0.30 -28.31
C VAL A 609 -30.38 -0.53 -27.69
N ALA A 610 -30.03 0.24 -26.66
CA ALA A 610 -28.77 0.11 -25.93
C ALA A 610 -28.66 -1.22 -25.19
N ALA A 611 -29.73 -1.69 -24.55
CA ALA A 611 -29.77 -2.99 -23.90
C ALA A 611 -29.58 -4.13 -24.90
N GLY A 612 -30.23 -4.05 -26.07
CA GLY A 612 -30.02 -5.01 -27.16
C GLY A 612 -28.58 -5.01 -27.69
N HIS A 613 -27.98 -3.83 -27.84
CA HIS A 613 -26.59 -3.67 -28.26
C HIS A 613 -25.60 -4.29 -27.26
N ILE A 614 -25.75 -3.96 -25.97
CA ILE A 614 -24.92 -4.49 -24.88
C ILE A 614 -25.05 -6.01 -24.81
N ALA A 615 -26.29 -6.54 -24.82
CA ALA A 615 -26.54 -7.98 -24.75
C ALA A 615 -25.90 -8.74 -25.92
N ALA A 616 -25.97 -8.21 -27.14
CA ALA A 616 -25.30 -8.78 -28.31
C ALA A 616 -23.77 -8.73 -28.16
N GLY A 617 -23.24 -7.57 -27.76
CA GLY A 617 -21.82 -7.33 -27.48
C GLY A 617 -21.23 -8.35 -26.51
N GLU A 618 -21.87 -8.54 -25.37
CA GLU A 618 -21.38 -9.41 -24.31
C GLU A 618 -21.54 -10.90 -24.62
N ARG A 619 -22.71 -11.31 -25.13
CA ARG A 619 -23.01 -12.73 -25.35
C ARG A 619 -22.24 -13.32 -26.51
N VAL A 620 -22.02 -12.54 -27.56
CA VAL A 620 -21.42 -13.01 -28.82
C VAL A 620 -19.95 -12.63 -28.90
N HIS A 621 -19.62 -11.34 -28.81
CA HIS A 621 -18.29 -10.84 -29.16
C HIS A 621 -17.28 -10.97 -28.02
N LEU A 622 -17.63 -10.52 -26.81
CA LEU A 622 -16.72 -10.63 -25.66
C LEU A 622 -16.45 -12.09 -25.30
N ASN A 623 -17.46 -12.95 -25.41
CA ASN A 623 -17.29 -14.39 -25.19
C ASN A 623 -16.47 -15.08 -26.29
N ALA A 624 -16.52 -14.60 -27.54
CA ALA A 624 -15.64 -15.09 -28.60
C ALA A 624 -14.19 -14.68 -28.33
N LEU A 625 -13.94 -13.45 -27.89
CA LEU A 625 -12.59 -12.97 -27.51
C LEU A 625 -12.03 -13.72 -26.31
N ARG A 626 -12.84 -13.97 -25.28
CA ARG A 626 -12.46 -14.77 -24.11
C ARG A 626 -12.06 -16.20 -24.48
N ARG A 627 -12.72 -16.80 -25.49
CA ARG A 627 -12.51 -18.19 -25.90
C ARG A 627 -11.43 -18.35 -26.98
N GLY A 628 -11.28 -17.36 -27.86
CA GLY A 628 -10.47 -17.47 -29.08
C GLY A 628 -9.19 -16.64 -29.10
N ALA A 629 -9.05 -15.61 -28.25
CA ALA A 629 -7.86 -14.75 -28.20
C ALA A 629 -7.06 -14.97 -26.92
N SER A 630 -5.74 -15.01 -27.03
CA SER A 630 -4.80 -15.04 -25.91
C SER A 630 -4.87 -13.76 -25.08
N ALA A 631 -4.40 -13.81 -23.82
CA ALA A 631 -4.33 -12.62 -22.96
C ALA A 631 -3.49 -11.49 -23.58
N GLN A 632 -2.45 -11.84 -24.34
CA GLN A 632 -1.59 -10.86 -25.02
C GLN A 632 -2.31 -10.17 -26.18
N GLU A 633 -3.10 -10.92 -26.97
CA GLU A 633 -3.94 -10.35 -28.04
C GLU A 633 -5.04 -9.46 -27.47
N ARG A 634 -5.68 -9.87 -26.38
CA ARG A 634 -6.71 -9.04 -25.71
C ARG A 634 -6.14 -7.77 -25.09
N ALA A 635 -4.92 -7.83 -24.55
CA ALA A 635 -4.21 -6.64 -24.07
C ALA A 635 -3.78 -5.71 -25.22
N ALA A 636 -3.40 -6.27 -26.38
CA ALA A 636 -3.06 -5.48 -27.57
C ALA A 636 -4.29 -4.76 -28.15
N LEU A 637 -5.42 -5.47 -28.24
CA LEU A 637 -6.71 -4.89 -28.60
C LEU A 637 -7.14 -3.83 -27.59
N GLY A 638 -6.91 -4.07 -26.29
CA GLY A 638 -7.25 -3.13 -25.23
C GLY A 638 -6.46 -1.83 -25.32
N ARG A 639 -5.17 -1.91 -25.68
CA ARG A 639 -4.35 -0.73 -25.99
C ARG A 639 -4.90 0.05 -27.19
N ALA A 640 -5.19 -0.64 -28.30
CA ALA A 640 -5.72 0.01 -29.51
C ALA A 640 -7.08 0.69 -29.24
N TYR A 641 -7.96 0.00 -28.51
CA TYR A 641 -9.26 0.50 -28.08
C TYR A 641 -9.13 1.73 -27.18
N ALA A 642 -8.30 1.68 -26.13
CA ALA A 642 -8.11 2.80 -25.21
C ALA A 642 -7.54 4.04 -25.90
N VAL A 643 -6.57 3.87 -26.81
CA VAL A 643 -5.98 4.97 -27.58
C VAL A 643 -6.99 5.61 -28.51
N ALA A 644 -7.75 4.80 -29.27
CA ALA A 644 -8.78 5.31 -30.17
C ALA A 644 -9.90 6.02 -29.39
N ARG A 645 -10.38 5.42 -28.29
CA ARG A 645 -11.41 5.99 -27.43
C ARG A 645 -11.00 7.33 -26.82
N GLY A 646 -9.77 7.44 -26.33
CA GLY A 646 -9.22 8.68 -25.79
C GLY A 646 -9.13 9.79 -26.84
N ARG A 647 -8.64 9.48 -28.05
CA ARG A 647 -8.57 10.45 -29.16
C ARG A 647 -9.95 10.96 -29.56
N LEU A 648 -10.94 10.07 -29.66
CA LEU A 648 -12.30 10.41 -30.05
C LEU A 648 -12.97 11.33 -29.02
N ARG A 649 -12.82 11.03 -27.72
CA ARG A 649 -13.33 11.88 -26.65
C ARG A 649 -12.68 13.26 -26.62
N ALA A 650 -11.37 13.34 -26.82
CA ALA A 650 -10.66 14.62 -26.90
C ALA A 650 -11.08 15.47 -28.12
N SER A 651 -11.69 14.86 -29.14
CA SER A 651 -12.13 15.55 -30.37
C SER A 651 -13.57 16.10 -30.32
N GLY A 652 -14.29 15.97 -29.21
CA GLY A 652 -15.69 16.44 -29.10
C GLY A 652 -16.69 15.57 -29.86
N CYS A 653 -16.62 14.24 -29.63
CA CYS A 653 -17.47 13.26 -30.32
C CYS A 653 -18.94 13.19 -29.85
N ASP A 654 -19.36 14.08 -28.95
CA ASP A 654 -20.72 14.19 -28.41
C ASP A 654 -21.67 15.06 -29.25
N SER A 655 -21.18 15.68 -30.33
CA SER A 655 -22.00 16.53 -31.20
C SER A 655 -23.07 15.76 -31.98
N ALA A 656 -24.24 16.36 -32.15
CA ALA A 656 -25.33 15.80 -32.96
C ALA A 656 -24.89 15.49 -34.41
N ALA A 657 -23.95 16.27 -34.97
CA ALA A 657 -23.39 16.02 -36.30
C ALA A 657 -22.59 14.71 -36.38
N ARG A 658 -21.79 14.39 -35.34
CA ARG A 658 -21.06 13.12 -35.25
C ARG A 658 -22.00 11.93 -35.05
N VAL A 659 -23.03 12.11 -34.24
CA VAL A 659 -24.07 11.08 -34.04
C VAL A 659 -24.87 10.85 -35.33
N ALA A 660 -25.19 11.91 -36.09
CA ALA A 660 -25.87 11.81 -37.39
C ALA A 660 -25.02 11.06 -38.44
N ALA A 661 -23.71 11.33 -38.49
CA ALA A 661 -22.79 10.59 -39.34
C ALA A 661 -22.76 9.09 -39.00
N LEU A 662 -22.79 8.74 -37.70
CA LEU A 662 -22.86 7.35 -37.25
C LEU A 662 -24.22 6.69 -37.56
N ALA A 663 -25.29 7.47 -37.61
CA ALA A 663 -26.65 7.04 -37.98
C ALA A 663 -26.84 6.80 -39.49
N GLY A 664 -25.89 7.25 -40.33
CA GLY A 664 -25.98 7.20 -41.78
C GLY A 664 -26.83 8.33 -42.39
N GLU A 665 -27.06 9.41 -41.65
CA GLU A 665 -27.75 10.61 -42.16
C GLU A 665 -26.74 11.55 -42.83
N SER A 666 -27.07 12.07 -44.01
CA SER A 666 -26.27 13.11 -44.68
C SER A 666 -26.29 14.37 -43.82
N VAL A 667 -25.12 14.80 -43.35
CA VAL A 667 -24.97 16.09 -42.65
C VAL A 667 -25.02 17.20 -43.72
N PRO A 668 -25.92 18.20 -43.61
CA PRO A 668 -25.93 19.34 -44.52
C PRO A 668 -24.68 20.23 -44.39
#